data_AF-A0A9W7EVY4-F1
#
_entry.id   AF-A0A9W7EVY4-F1
#
_cell.length_a   1.000
_cell.length_b   1.000
_cell.length_c   1.000
_cell.angle_alpha   90.00
_cell.angle_beta   90.00
_cell.angle_gamma   90.00
#
_symmetry.space_group_name_H-M   'P 1'
#
loop_
_entity.id
_entity.type
_entity.pdbx_description
1 polymer ?
#
loop_
_entity_poly.entity_id
_entity_poly.type
_entity_poly.pdbx_seq_one_letter_code
_entity_poly.pdbx_strand_id
1 'polypeptide(L)'
;MVDLSSLTVGIQLPPPDHPPFDDSVPHAPKRPSVLSEDEFKLAVQNALRYFPAEYHEQLMPEFVDELRNLGHIYMLRYRPTAYAMKAYDVEDYLKTTRCRQAACIQLMIMNNLDPAVAQFPHEIITYGGNGSVFSNWAQYHLAMKYLSEMTDEQTLVMYSGHPLGLFPSHKDAPRVIVTNGMVIPNYSSKEMYEKMYAQGVTQYGQMTAGSYCYIGPQGIVHGTTITVLNAARKYLNRETLDGIVFLTAGLGGMSGAQPKAATIAGCIGIVAEVDYNALKKRYDQGWVNEMESDIPTLIARVKKAKKDKEVVSIGFHGNVVSLWEAFAEEEEDIVELGSDQTSLHNPYLGGYYPVSLTFEESRAMMRDNPKKYKEAVQDSLRRHAAAINKLTTNKGLHFFDYGNAFLVECYRANADIMVGDSGLAPENGGKFRYDSYVQAIMGDVFSLGFGPFRWVCCSGDPTDLATTDRIAAEVFEELMPKSNEKARQQYADNLKWIREAGKNKMVVGSEARILYSNCEGRARLALEFNKAVREGKLRGMVVLSRDHHDVSGTDSPYRETSNITDGSMFCADMAIQNVLGDAARGATWVSIHNGGGCGWGEVINGGFGMVLDGTADTDRRCSQMLHWDVCNGVSRRSWAGNDNAMMTIKEEMERNAALQVTMPTFAENKMLEKFCAEEPRPGCDTVFVNCNVATMKEGEGVAYGMIADGVVGIKDGEIKFVGKRGEGDADAVVEGAEDVKDLEGRLVTPGLIDCHTHVIYGGNRSKEWELKLKGASYEEVAKAGGGIVNTVKGTREGSVASLVAEAAPRLKSMLSEGVTTIEIKSGYGLEEEAERKMLQAATLVEKDFGVKVQKTFLGAHAVPVEYTGRDDEYMEECIRMMRSLNAEGIVDAVDCFTESIGFTVVQTEKLFTAAKELGLKLRLHGDQLNDFGCGALASKFSALSCDHCEYCGEEAIDKMAEGGTVAVLLPTANYFISEKKLPDVAYMRTKKVDMALGTNCNPGSSPCCSLLLVMNMACTRFRMSPEEALRGVTLSAAKAIGLQEEIGSLEAGKKADLCVWDASEPAELSYYMGLNLLKECYVDGVLRK
;
A
#
# COMPACT_ATOMS: atom_id res chain seq x y z
N MET A 1 -3.75 -47.06 34.49
CA MET A 1 -2.32 -46.86 34.23
C MET A 1 -2.02 -47.41 32.86
N VAL A 2 -1.58 -46.55 31.96
CA VAL A 2 -1.18 -46.89 30.58
C VAL A 2 0.34 -46.93 30.48
N ASP A 3 0.89 -47.82 29.66
CA ASP A 3 2.32 -47.84 29.36
C ASP A 3 2.64 -46.83 28.27
N LEU A 4 3.41 -45.80 28.63
CA LEU A 4 3.84 -44.72 27.73
C LEU A 4 5.35 -44.80 27.41
N SER A 5 6.01 -45.93 27.68
CA SER A 5 7.44 -46.12 27.45
C SER A 5 7.89 -45.90 26.01
N SER A 6 7.01 -46.10 25.03
CA SER A 6 7.26 -45.81 23.62
C SER A 6 7.59 -44.34 23.34
N LEU A 7 7.16 -43.40 24.19
CA LEU A 7 7.49 -41.98 24.05
C LEU A 7 8.99 -41.70 24.17
N THR A 8 9.75 -42.60 24.79
CA THR A 8 11.20 -42.46 25.01
C THR A 8 12.06 -42.88 23.82
N VAL A 9 11.47 -43.58 22.84
CA VAL A 9 12.21 -44.22 21.74
C VAL A 9 12.66 -43.19 20.69
N GLY A 10 11.84 -42.17 20.45
CA GLY A 10 12.00 -41.30 19.29
C GLY A 10 11.53 -42.01 18.02
N ILE A 11 12.26 -41.83 16.92
CA ILE A 11 11.90 -42.46 15.64
C ILE A 11 12.19 -43.96 15.72
N GLN A 12 11.14 -44.78 15.58
CA GLN A 12 11.26 -46.24 15.56
C GLN A 12 12.05 -46.72 14.33
N LEU A 13 13.12 -47.47 14.56
CA LEU A 13 13.94 -48.10 13.53
C LEU A 13 14.15 -49.60 13.82
N PRO A 14 14.07 -50.50 12.83
CA PRO A 14 13.68 -50.25 11.42
C PRO A 14 12.25 -49.68 11.29
N PRO A 15 11.91 -48.99 10.18
CA PRO A 15 10.60 -48.36 10.00
C PRO A 15 9.45 -49.34 10.28
N PRO A 16 8.44 -48.95 11.09
CA PRO A 16 7.31 -49.81 11.42
C PRO A 16 6.44 -50.08 10.18
N ASP A 17 5.54 -51.07 10.26
CA ASP A 17 4.53 -51.27 9.23
C ASP A 17 3.65 -50.03 9.06
N HIS A 18 3.27 -49.73 7.81
CA HIS A 18 2.40 -48.60 7.53
C HIS A 18 0.99 -48.89 8.08
N PRO A 19 0.44 -48.02 8.94
CA PRO A 19 -0.91 -48.23 9.47
C PRO A 19 -1.94 -48.10 8.35
N PRO A 20 -3.05 -48.85 8.39
CA PRO A 20 -4.13 -48.68 7.43
C PRO A 20 -4.75 -47.28 7.55
N PHE A 21 -5.39 -46.83 6.46
CA PHE A 21 -6.22 -45.62 6.48
C PHE A 21 -7.36 -45.81 7.49
N ASP A 22 -7.68 -44.75 8.24
CA ASP A 22 -8.61 -44.81 9.37
C ASP A 22 -9.74 -43.80 9.18
N ASP A 23 -10.81 -44.25 8.52
CA ASP A 23 -12.01 -43.46 8.24
C ASP A 23 -12.82 -43.08 9.50
N SER A 24 -12.41 -43.49 10.70
CA SER A 24 -13.12 -43.16 11.94
C SER A 24 -12.88 -41.71 12.41
N VAL A 25 -11.85 -41.05 11.88
CA VAL A 25 -11.53 -39.65 12.16
C VAL A 25 -11.62 -38.79 10.89
N PRO A 26 -11.95 -37.49 11.02
CA PRO A 26 -11.85 -36.57 9.89
C PRO A 26 -10.39 -36.39 9.46
N HIS A 27 -10.18 -36.27 8.15
CA HIS A 27 -8.89 -36.04 7.52
C HIS A 27 -8.82 -34.68 6.84
N ALA A 28 -7.63 -34.06 6.85
CA ALA A 28 -7.43 -32.75 6.23
C ALA A 28 -7.59 -32.82 4.70
N PRO A 29 -8.10 -31.76 4.05
CA PRO A 29 -8.14 -31.70 2.59
C PRO A 29 -6.72 -31.64 2.01
N LYS A 30 -6.58 -32.11 0.76
CA LYS A 30 -5.32 -32.02 0.00
C LYS A 30 -4.79 -30.57 -0.01
N ARG A 31 -3.51 -30.39 0.31
CA ARG A 31 -2.81 -29.10 0.23
C ARG A 31 -2.55 -28.69 -1.23
N PRO A 32 -2.50 -27.37 -1.51
CA PRO A 32 -2.16 -26.86 -2.85
C PRO A 32 -0.84 -27.42 -3.38
N SER A 33 -0.84 -27.86 -4.64
CA SER A 33 0.39 -28.27 -5.33
C SER A 33 1.11 -27.05 -5.90
N VAL A 34 2.01 -26.45 -5.11
CA VAL A 34 2.64 -25.14 -5.40
C VAL A 34 4.16 -25.20 -5.64
N LEU A 35 4.76 -26.38 -5.50
CA LEU A 35 6.21 -26.56 -5.64
C LEU A 35 6.63 -26.73 -7.09
N SER A 36 7.73 -26.08 -7.48
CA SER A 36 8.50 -26.43 -8.67
C SER A 36 9.16 -27.81 -8.53
N GLU A 37 9.71 -28.35 -9.61
CA GLU A 37 10.36 -29.66 -9.59
C GLU A 37 11.54 -29.73 -8.60
N ASP A 38 12.36 -28.68 -8.55
CA ASP A 38 13.50 -28.62 -7.64
C ASP A 38 13.05 -28.46 -6.19
N GLU A 39 12.01 -27.65 -5.95
CA GLU A 39 11.42 -27.50 -4.62
C GLU A 39 10.74 -28.81 -4.15
N PHE A 40 10.13 -29.57 -5.06
CA PHE A 40 9.56 -30.89 -4.76
C PHE A 40 10.66 -31.88 -4.35
N LYS A 41 11.77 -31.93 -5.08
CA LYS A 41 12.94 -32.75 -4.70
C LYS A 41 13.50 -32.33 -3.35
N LEU A 42 13.60 -31.01 -3.11
CA LEU A 42 14.05 -30.45 -1.84
C LEU A 42 13.12 -30.84 -0.68
N ALA A 43 11.80 -30.82 -0.88
CA ALA A 43 10.84 -31.25 0.14
C ALA A 43 11.06 -32.71 0.58
N VAL A 44 11.28 -33.61 -0.38
CA VAL A 44 11.57 -35.03 -0.11
C VAL A 44 12.92 -35.19 0.60
N GLN A 45 13.96 -34.50 0.13
CA GLN A 45 15.26 -34.45 0.82
C GLN A 45 15.12 -33.95 2.25
N ASN A 46 14.30 -32.91 2.44
CA ASN A 46 14.07 -32.29 3.72
C ASN A 46 13.43 -33.26 4.72
N ALA A 47 12.45 -34.04 4.26
CA ALA A 47 11.80 -35.10 5.04
C ALA A 47 12.73 -36.26 5.38
N LEU A 48 13.62 -36.66 4.47
CA LEU A 48 14.57 -37.76 4.68
C LEU A 48 15.65 -37.46 5.74
N ARG A 49 15.90 -36.18 6.06
CA ARG A 49 16.90 -35.78 7.08
C ARG A 49 16.64 -36.36 8.48
N TYR A 50 15.40 -36.74 8.79
CA TYR A 50 15.06 -37.36 10.08
C TYR A 50 15.48 -38.83 10.20
N PHE A 51 15.87 -39.47 9.09
CA PHE A 51 16.12 -40.90 9.02
C PHE A 51 17.57 -41.21 8.61
N PRO A 52 18.18 -42.29 9.12
CA PRO A 52 19.47 -42.77 8.63
C PRO A 52 19.41 -43.09 7.13
N ALA A 53 20.52 -42.86 6.44
CA ALA A 53 20.62 -43.00 4.98
C ALA A 53 20.24 -44.41 4.45
N GLU A 54 20.46 -45.46 5.25
CA GLU A 54 20.12 -46.84 4.89
C GLU A 54 18.62 -47.10 4.70
N TYR A 55 17.74 -46.24 5.25
CA TYR A 55 16.29 -46.35 5.08
C TYR A 55 15.74 -45.41 4.00
N HIS A 56 16.57 -44.58 3.36
CA HIS A 56 16.10 -43.57 2.41
C HIS A 56 15.44 -44.20 1.18
N GLU A 57 15.99 -45.29 0.65
CA GLU A 57 15.41 -46.00 -0.50
C GLU A 57 14.03 -46.59 -0.19
N GLN A 58 13.82 -47.04 1.06
CA GLN A 58 12.53 -47.57 1.53
C GLN A 58 11.48 -46.47 1.71
N LEU A 59 11.85 -45.33 2.30
CA LEU A 59 10.91 -44.27 2.70
C LEU A 59 10.62 -43.26 1.57
N MET A 60 11.55 -43.08 0.65
CA MET A 60 11.42 -42.06 -0.41
C MET A 60 10.17 -42.25 -1.29
N PRO A 61 9.80 -43.47 -1.75
CA PRO A 61 8.58 -43.64 -2.54
C PRO A 61 7.32 -43.22 -1.80
N GLU A 62 7.25 -43.48 -0.49
CA GLU A 62 6.12 -43.10 0.36
C GLU A 62 6.03 -41.59 0.55
N PHE A 63 7.15 -40.91 0.83
CA PHE A 63 7.16 -39.45 0.97
C PHE A 63 6.85 -38.74 -0.34
N VAL A 64 7.30 -39.28 -1.47
CA VAL A 64 6.91 -38.78 -2.80
C VAL A 64 5.41 -38.95 -3.04
N ASP A 65 4.82 -40.06 -2.61
CA ASP A 65 3.39 -40.32 -2.76
C ASP A 65 2.55 -39.39 -1.87
N GLU A 66 2.90 -39.25 -0.59
CA GLU A 66 2.26 -38.29 0.32
C GLU A 66 2.31 -36.85 -0.24
N LEU A 67 3.49 -36.41 -0.70
CA LEU A 67 3.63 -35.05 -1.25
C LEU A 67 2.77 -34.84 -2.51
N ARG A 68 2.59 -35.87 -3.35
CA ARG A 68 1.74 -35.76 -4.56
C ARG A 68 0.25 -35.79 -4.23
N ASN A 69 -0.16 -36.68 -3.32
CA ASN A 69 -1.55 -37.00 -3.08
C ASN A 69 -2.17 -36.13 -2.00
N LEU A 70 -1.39 -35.78 -0.97
CA LEU A 70 -1.81 -34.96 0.15
C LEU A 70 -1.28 -33.52 0.05
N GLY A 71 -0.27 -33.28 -0.78
CA GLY A 71 0.37 -31.96 -0.92
C GLY A 71 1.32 -31.63 0.23
N HIS A 72 1.58 -32.57 1.13
CA HIS A 72 2.47 -32.45 2.27
C HIS A 72 2.97 -33.83 2.72
N ILE A 73 4.13 -33.90 3.37
CA ILE A 73 4.72 -35.15 3.90
C ILE A 73 4.44 -35.21 5.40
N TYR A 74 3.39 -35.93 5.80
CA TYR A 74 2.99 -36.14 7.19
C TYR A 74 3.76 -37.26 7.87
N MET A 75 4.33 -38.18 7.07
CA MET A 75 4.98 -39.41 7.53
C MET A 75 4.00 -40.32 8.28
N LEU A 76 2.85 -40.63 7.65
CA LEU A 76 1.73 -41.36 8.25
C LEU A 76 2.13 -42.75 8.77
N ARG A 77 3.16 -43.39 8.19
CA ARG A 77 3.80 -44.59 8.75
C ARG A 77 4.14 -44.48 10.23
N TYR A 78 4.59 -43.31 10.65
CA TYR A 78 5.04 -43.07 12.02
C TYR A 78 3.94 -42.55 12.94
N ARG A 79 2.67 -42.49 12.50
CA ARG A 79 1.57 -42.17 13.40
C ARG A 79 1.49 -43.22 14.54
N PRO A 80 1.46 -42.81 15.82
CA PRO A 80 1.34 -43.76 16.93
C PRO A 80 0.01 -44.53 16.87
N THR A 81 0.08 -45.86 16.93
CA THR A 81 -1.07 -46.76 17.02
C THR A 81 -1.02 -47.68 18.25
N ALA A 82 0.10 -47.68 18.98
CA ALA A 82 0.30 -48.49 20.18
C ALA A 82 -0.51 -47.99 21.40
N TYR A 83 -0.95 -46.74 21.39
CA TYR A 83 -1.77 -46.13 22.43
C TYR A 83 -2.78 -45.17 21.82
N ALA A 84 -3.89 -44.94 22.52
CA ALA A 84 -4.83 -43.89 22.13
C ALA A 84 -4.17 -42.52 22.33
N MET A 85 -4.21 -41.66 21.30
CA MET A 85 -3.74 -40.29 21.42
C MET A 85 -4.74 -39.49 22.27
N LYS A 86 -4.34 -39.16 23.51
CA LYS A 86 -5.12 -38.34 24.45
C LYS A 86 -4.27 -37.89 25.63
N ALA A 87 -4.76 -36.93 26.41
CA ALA A 87 -4.19 -36.67 27.73
C ALA A 87 -4.38 -37.89 28.66
N TYR A 88 -3.33 -38.22 29.42
CA TYR A 88 -3.36 -39.23 30.48
C TYR A 88 -3.10 -38.54 31.81
N ASP A 89 -3.29 -39.26 32.92
CA ASP A 89 -2.82 -38.80 34.22
C ASP A 89 -1.31 -38.53 34.15
N VAL A 90 -0.86 -37.37 34.65
CA VAL A 90 0.56 -36.99 34.65
C VAL A 90 1.46 -38.03 35.32
N GLU A 91 0.94 -38.79 36.29
CA GLU A 91 1.67 -39.88 36.94
C GLU A 91 2.02 -41.03 35.97
N ASP A 92 1.28 -41.21 34.86
CA ASP A 92 1.65 -42.17 33.82
C ASP A 92 2.86 -41.69 33.01
N TYR A 93 3.00 -40.37 32.78
CA TYR A 93 4.16 -39.78 32.08
C TYR A 93 5.42 -39.75 32.96
N LEU A 94 5.27 -39.47 34.26
CA LEU A 94 6.38 -39.39 35.23
C LEU A 94 7.16 -40.70 35.40
N LYS A 95 6.59 -41.83 34.97
CA LYS A 95 7.28 -43.13 34.95
C LYS A 95 8.43 -43.19 33.95
N THR A 96 8.35 -42.39 32.88
CA THR A 96 9.29 -42.42 31.75
C THR A 96 9.99 -41.09 31.53
N THR A 97 9.53 -40.03 32.21
CA THR A 97 10.00 -38.65 32.00
C THR A 97 10.68 -38.10 33.24
N ARG A 98 11.91 -37.61 33.08
CA ARG A 98 12.77 -37.17 34.20
C ARG A 98 12.36 -35.83 34.81
N CYS A 99 11.85 -34.91 33.98
CA CYS A 99 11.46 -33.57 34.36
C CYS A 99 9.93 -33.49 34.56
N ARG A 100 9.47 -33.07 35.75
CA ARG A 100 8.03 -32.95 36.05
C ARG A 100 7.31 -31.99 35.12
N GLN A 101 7.96 -30.87 34.82
CA GLN A 101 7.43 -29.86 33.90
C GLN A 101 7.32 -30.40 32.46
N ALA A 102 8.30 -31.20 32.01
CA ALA A 102 8.26 -31.81 30.69
C ALA A 102 7.13 -32.86 30.56
N ALA A 103 6.85 -33.62 31.63
CA ALA A 103 5.71 -34.54 31.68
C ALA A 103 4.37 -33.83 31.47
N CYS A 104 4.19 -32.65 32.09
CA CYS A 104 3.01 -31.82 31.84
C CYS A 104 2.94 -31.34 30.38
N ILE A 105 4.07 -30.97 29.76
CA ILE A 105 4.09 -30.56 28.34
C ILE A 105 3.71 -31.73 27.42
N GLN A 106 4.18 -32.95 27.71
CA GLN A 106 3.78 -34.16 26.97
C GLN A 106 2.27 -34.40 27.04
N LEU A 107 1.68 -34.27 28.24
CA LEU A 107 0.24 -34.34 28.45
C LEU A 107 -0.49 -33.33 27.56
N MET A 108 -0.03 -32.08 27.53
CA MET A 108 -0.66 -31.02 26.77
C MET A 108 -0.52 -31.20 25.25
N ILE A 109 0.63 -31.69 24.77
CA ILE A 109 0.84 -32.06 23.36
C ILE A 109 -0.14 -33.16 22.95
N MET A 110 -0.26 -34.22 23.75
CA MET A 110 -1.17 -35.33 23.46
C MET A 110 -2.64 -34.92 23.56
N ASN A 111 -2.98 -33.96 24.42
CA ASN A 111 -4.31 -33.35 24.45
C ASN A 111 -4.66 -32.63 23.13
N ASN A 112 -3.72 -31.83 22.61
CA ASN A 112 -3.92 -31.12 21.34
C ASN A 112 -4.11 -32.03 20.13
N LEU A 113 -3.70 -33.30 20.24
CA LEU A 113 -3.81 -34.33 19.21
C LEU A 113 -4.88 -35.39 19.50
N ASP A 114 -5.62 -35.25 20.61
CA ASP A 114 -6.71 -36.15 20.94
C ASP A 114 -7.78 -36.10 19.84
N PRO A 115 -8.23 -37.22 19.25
CA PRO A 115 -9.29 -37.23 18.24
C PRO A 115 -10.61 -36.59 18.70
N ALA A 116 -10.86 -36.50 20.01
CA ALA A 116 -12.00 -35.76 20.55
C ALA A 116 -11.79 -34.23 20.51
N VAL A 117 -10.54 -33.77 20.51
CA VAL A 117 -10.14 -32.35 20.59
C VAL A 117 -9.73 -31.79 19.22
N ALA A 118 -8.88 -32.51 18.49
CA ALA A 118 -8.27 -32.08 17.24
C ALA A 118 -9.22 -32.17 16.04
N GLN A 119 -9.10 -31.23 15.11
CA GLN A 119 -9.90 -31.17 13.89
C GLN A 119 -9.48 -32.23 12.87
N PHE A 120 -8.18 -32.44 12.64
CA PHE A 120 -7.63 -33.49 11.78
C PHE A 120 -6.44 -34.14 12.50
N PRO A 121 -6.68 -35.08 13.43
CA PRO A 121 -5.65 -35.60 14.33
C PRO A 121 -4.52 -36.34 13.59
N HIS A 122 -4.81 -37.02 12.48
CA HIS A 122 -3.80 -37.79 11.73
C HIS A 122 -2.87 -36.93 10.90
N GLU A 123 -3.34 -35.77 10.45
CA GLU A 123 -2.53 -34.72 9.81
C GLU A 123 -1.97 -33.71 10.83
N ILE A 124 -2.08 -34.01 12.13
CA ILE A 124 -1.48 -33.24 13.23
C ILE A 124 -2.04 -31.80 13.32
N ILE A 125 -3.30 -31.60 12.92
CA ILE A 125 -3.99 -30.30 12.91
C ILE A 125 -5.04 -30.26 14.02
N THR A 126 -4.87 -29.33 14.97
CA THR A 126 -5.80 -29.16 16.09
C THR A 126 -7.03 -28.35 15.70
N TYR A 127 -6.90 -27.20 15.03
CA TYR A 127 -8.03 -26.37 14.62
C TYR A 127 -7.67 -25.32 13.56
N GLY A 128 -8.67 -24.59 13.07
CA GLY A 128 -8.47 -23.49 12.10
C GLY A 128 -8.13 -23.99 10.70
N GLY A 129 -8.44 -25.25 10.37
CA GLY A 129 -8.17 -25.87 9.08
C GLY A 129 -6.71 -26.28 8.86
N ASN A 130 -5.74 -25.54 9.38
CA ASN A 130 -4.30 -25.83 9.23
C ASN A 130 -3.44 -25.56 10.48
N GLY A 131 -4.03 -25.15 11.61
CA GLY A 131 -3.32 -24.93 12.86
C GLY A 131 -2.74 -26.24 13.41
N SER A 132 -1.45 -26.45 13.21
CA SER A 132 -0.77 -27.73 13.43
C SER A 132 0.05 -27.74 14.71
N VAL A 133 0.16 -28.92 15.33
CA VAL A 133 1.04 -29.14 16.50
C VAL A 133 2.48 -29.38 16.02
N PHE A 134 2.64 -30.26 15.03
CA PHE A 134 3.89 -30.55 14.32
C PHE A 134 3.64 -30.62 12.82
N SER A 135 4.70 -30.48 12.04
CA SER A 135 4.64 -30.57 10.58
C SER A 135 4.50 -32.04 10.14
N ASN A 136 5.10 -32.98 10.87
CA ASN A 136 5.04 -34.42 10.58
C ASN A 136 5.27 -35.28 11.83
N TRP A 137 4.99 -36.58 11.71
CA TRP A 137 5.06 -37.51 12.85
C TRP A 137 6.48 -37.79 13.36
N ALA A 138 7.53 -37.64 12.54
CA ALA A 138 8.91 -37.75 13.04
C ALA A 138 9.24 -36.66 14.06
N GLN A 139 8.75 -35.43 13.84
CA GLN A 139 8.89 -34.34 14.79
C GLN A 139 8.19 -34.61 16.12
N TYR A 140 6.96 -35.17 16.09
CA TYR A 140 6.26 -35.60 17.29
C TYR A 140 7.13 -36.58 18.10
N HIS A 141 7.61 -37.65 17.46
CA HIS A 141 8.40 -38.68 18.15
C HIS A 141 9.67 -38.13 18.78
N LEU A 142 10.42 -37.30 18.04
CA LEU A 142 11.62 -36.67 18.56
C LEU A 142 11.32 -35.71 19.71
N ALA A 143 10.27 -34.89 19.61
CA ALA A 143 9.86 -33.98 20.68
C ALA A 143 9.48 -34.77 21.95
N MET A 144 8.69 -35.84 21.82
CA MET A 144 8.31 -36.68 22.95
C MET A 144 9.53 -37.35 23.60
N LYS A 145 10.49 -37.85 22.79
CA LYS A 145 11.76 -38.40 23.30
C LYS A 145 12.56 -37.35 24.07
N TYR A 146 12.75 -36.17 23.50
CA TYR A 146 13.52 -35.10 24.13
C TYR A 146 12.86 -34.63 25.44
N LEU A 147 11.54 -34.52 25.47
CA LEU A 147 10.79 -34.21 26.69
C LEU A 147 10.94 -35.30 27.76
N SER A 148 11.02 -36.58 27.39
CA SER A 148 11.24 -37.66 28.35
C SER A 148 12.65 -37.67 28.96
N GLU A 149 13.69 -37.38 28.17
CA GLU A 149 15.09 -37.48 28.62
C GLU A 149 15.64 -36.19 29.26
N MET A 150 15.02 -35.04 29.00
CA MET A 150 15.51 -33.74 29.47
C MET A 150 15.50 -33.62 30.99
N THR A 151 16.42 -32.80 31.49
CA THR A 151 16.51 -32.42 32.91
C THR A 151 15.87 -31.05 33.16
N ASP A 152 15.75 -30.66 34.43
CA ASP A 152 15.29 -29.33 34.83
C ASP A 152 16.30 -28.21 34.48
N GLU A 153 17.49 -28.53 33.96
CA GLU A 153 18.52 -27.57 33.56
C GLU A 153 18.74 -27.57 32.05
N GLN A 154 17.74 -28.00 31.29
CA GLN A 154 17.74 -27.95 29.84
C GLN A 154 16.48 -27.27 29.30
N THR A 155 16.60 -26.80 28.07
CA THR A 155 15.53 -26.22 27.27
C THR A 155 15.51 -26.91 25.91
N LEU A 156 14.35 -27.45 25.53
CA LEU A 156 14.08 -27.93 24.18
C LEU A 156 13.73 -26.75 23.28
N VAL A 157 14.44 -26.63 22.17
CA VAL A 157 14.24 -25.57 21.18
C VAL A 157 13.42 -26.11 20.01
N MET A 158 12.27 -25.49 19.73
CA MET A 158 11.32 -25.90 18.69
C MET A 158 11.26 -24.86 17.56
N TYR A 159 11.56 -25.30 16.34
CA TYR A 159 11.56 -24.49 15.11
C TYR A 159 10.42 -24.92 14.20
N SER A 160 9.27 -24.26 14.32
CA SER A 160 8.06 -24.55 13.54
C SER A 160 7.70 -26.05 13.53
N GLY A 161 7.60 -26.63 14.72
CA GLY A 161 7.38 -28.07 14.92
C GLY A 161 8.66 -28.90 14.96
N HIS A 162 9.74 -28.51 14.28
CA HIS A 162 11.00 -29.25 14.33
C HIS A 162 11.67 -29.15 15.71
N PRO A 163 11.89 -30.27 16.43
CA PRO A 163 12.66 -30.26 17.67
C PRO A 163 14.15 -30.20 17.35
N LEU A 164 14.72 -28.99 17.38
CA LEU A 164 16.13 -28.76 17.05
C LEU A 164 17.07 -29.50 18.02
N GLY A 165 16.70 -29.55 19.30
CA GLY A 165 17.41 -30.31 20.32
C GLY A 165 17.32 -29.71 21.72
N LEU A 166 17.96 -30.40 22.67
CA LEU A 166 18.10 -29.98 24.06
C LEU A 166 19.37 -29.16 24.27
N PHE A 167 19.22 -27.94 24.77
CA PHE A 167 20.33 -27.04 25.10
C PHE A 167 20.41 -26.83 26.63
N PRO A 168 21.61 -26.74 27.22
CA PRO A 168 21.74 -26.40 28.64
C PRO A 168 21.13 -25.03 28.97
N SER A 169 20.48 -24.94 30.13
CA SER A 169 19.90 -23.71 30.68
C SER A 169 19.93 -23.77 32.22
N HIS A 170 18.83 -23.46 32.91
CA HIS A 170 18.74 -23.49 34.38
C HIS A 170 17.29 -23.73 34.82
N LYS A 171 17.07 -24.08 36.09
CA LYS A 171 15.74 -24.45 36.65
C LYS A 171 14.64 -23.42 36.44
N ASP A 172 15.00 -22.13 36.48
CA ASP A 172 14.08 -21.02 36.24
C ASP A 172 13.81 -20.73 34.75
N ALA A 173 14.57 -21.30 33.81
CA ALA A 173 14.33 -21.11 32.39
C ALA A 173 13.12 -21.93 31.92
N PRO A 174 12.51 -21.59 30.77
CA PRO A 174 11.55 -22.45 30.11
C PRO A 174 12.13 -23.82 29.76
N ARG A 175 11.36 -24.88 29.95
CA ARG A 175 11.67 -26.23 29.46
C ARG A 175 11.54 -26.32 27.95
N VAL A 176 10.66 -25.52 27.34
CA VAL A 176 10.50 -25.46 25.89
C VAL A 176 10.40 -24.01 25.43
N ILE A 177 11.08 -23.67 24.33
CA ILE A 177 10.91 -22.41 23.60
C ILE A 177 10.41 -22.77 22.20
N VAL A 178 9.26 -22.22 21.83
CA VAL A 178 8.59 -22.52 20.56
C VAL A 178 8.54 -21.30 19.65
N THR A 179 8.94 -21.48 18.41
CA THR A 179 8.63 -20.56 17.31
C THR A 179 7.78 -21.30 16.29
N ASN A 180 6.71 -20.70 15.78
CA ASN A 180 5.93 -21.28 14.69
C ASN A 180 5.66 -20.25 13.61
N GLY A 181 6.10 -20.52 12.38
CA GLY A 181 5.80 -19.66 11.24
C GLY A 181 6.59 -18.35 11.19
N MET A 182 7.65 -18.21 11.99
CA MET A 182 8.52 -17.03 11.95
C MET A 182 9.24 -16.96 10.60
N VAL A 183 8.98 -15.90 9.84
CA VAL A 183 9.53 -15.66 8.51
C VAL A 183 9.92 -14.19 8.38
N ILE A 184 10.94 -13.90 7.58
CA ILE A 184 11.31 -12.52 7.24
C ILE A 184 10.09 -11.82 6.63
N PRO A 185 9.69 -10.62 7.09
CA PRO A 185 8.41 -10.00 6.73
C PRO A 185 8.08 -10.00 5.22
N ASN A 186 9.04 -9.63 4.37
CA ASN A 186 8.89 -9.60 2.91
C ASN A 186 8.59 -10.98 2.25
N TYR A 187 8.74 -12.07 3.00
CA TYR A 187 8.50 -13.45 2.55
C TYR A 187 7.33 -14.10 3.31
N SER A 188 6.56 -13.34 4.09
CA SER A 188 5.46 -13.86 4.89
C SER A 188 4.11 -13.88 4.16
N SER A 189 4.10 -14.13 2.85
CA SER A 189 2.85 -14.27 2.08
C SER A 189 2.22 -15.65 2.27
N LYS A 190 0.89 -15.76 2.08
CA LYS A 190 0.17 -17.05 2.13
C LYS A 190 0.70 -18.06 1.10
N GLU A 191 1.08 -17.60 -0.09
CA GLU A 191 1.68 -18.46 -1.12
C GLU A 191 3.03 -19.04 -0.66
N MET A 192 3.88 -18.19 -0.08
CA MET A 192 5.17 -18.63 0.43
C MET A 192 5.00 -19.63 1.58
N TYR A 193 3.99 -19.42 2.45
CA TYR A 193 3.62 -20.39 3.48
C TYR A 193 3.32 -21.77 2.89
N GLU A 194 2.46 -21.88 1.86
CA GLU A 194 2.13 -23.18 1.26
C GLU A 194 3.37 -23.89 0.70
N LYS A 195 4.29 -23.13 0.08
CA LYS A 195 5.59 -23.67 -0.39
C LYS A 195 6.45 -24.17 0.76
N MET A 196 6.67 -23.34 1.78
CA MET A 196 7.53 -23.66 2.92
C MET A 196 6.96 -24.78 3.80
N TYR A 197 5.64 -24.87 3.94
CA TYR A 197 4.97 -25.95 4.67
C TYR A 197 5.21 -27.28 3.94
N ALA A 198 4.91 -27.35 2.63
CA ALA A 198 5.14 -28.55 1.83
C ALA A 198 6.62 -28.97 1.77
N GLN A 199 7.55 -28.01 1.81
CA GLN A 199 8.99 -28.27 1.94
C GLN A 199 9.42 -28.77 3.32
N GLY A 200 8.53 -28.75 4.32
CA GLY A 200 8.81 -29.17 5.69
C GLY A 200 9.74 -28.22 6.45
N VAL A 201 9.75 -26.93 6.12
CA VAL A 201 10.61 -25.91 6.76
C VAL A 201 9.85 -24.92 7.65
N THR A 202 8.51 -24.94 7.61
CA THR A 202 7.68 -24.16 8.52
C THR A 202 6.35 -24.86 8.83
N GLN A 203 5.57 -24.30 9.75
CA GLN A 203 4.18 -24.69 10.02
C GLN A 203 3.36 -23.51 10.53
N TYR A 204 2.05 -23.57 10.35
CA TYR A 204 1.13 -22.63 10.97
C TYR A 204 0.68 -23.14 12.34
N GLY A 205 1.16 -22.52 13.41
CA GLY A 205 0.84 -22.92 14.79
C GLY A 205 -0.47 -22.35 15.34
N GLN A 206 -1.18 -21.53 14.56
CA GLN A 206 -2.33 -20.74 15.03
C GLN A 206 -1.92 -19.96 16.32
N MET A 207 -2.70 -20.07 17.39
CA MET A 207 -2.42 -19.56 18.72
C MET A 207 -2.08 -20.74 19.62
N THR A 208 -3.03 -21.63 19.89
CA THR A 208 -2.89 -22.67 20.92
C THR A 208 -2.60 -24.07 20.38
N ALA A 209 -2.61 -24.25 19.05
CA ALA A 209 -2.29 -25.52 18.40
C ALA A 209 -0.79 -25.83 18.53
N GLY A 210 0.06 -24.94 18.01
CA GLY A 210 1.51 -25.10 18.03
C GLY A 210 2.18 -24.75 19.36
N SER A 211 1.44 -24.21 20.34
CA SER A 211 1.93 -23.88 21.69
C SER A 211 1.42 -24.85 22.77
N TYR A 212 0.73 -25.91 22.35
CA TYR A 212 0.35 -27.03 23.20
C TYR A 212 -0.58 -26.62 24.35
N CYS A 213 -1.61 -25.81 24.08
CA CYS A 213 -2.53 -25.37 25.14
C CYS A 213 -3.99 -25.21 24.71
N TYR A 214 -4.41 -25.94 23.69
CA TYR A 214 -5.80 -25.98 23.26
C TYR A 214 -6.61 -26.88 24.19
N ILE A 215 -7.80 -26.43 24.61
CA ILE A 215 -8.64 -27.09 25.63
C ILE A 215 -10.05 -27.38 25.11
N GLY A 216 -10.17 -27.52 23.79
CA GLY A 216 -11.45 -27.66 23.12
C GLY A 216 -12.23 -26.35 23.02
N PRO A 217 -13.52 -26.44 22.66
CA PRO A 217 -14.30 -25.27 22.25
C PRO A 217 -14.80 -24.39 23.40
N GLN A 218 -14.64 -24.81 24.67
CA GLN A 218 -15.02 -24.00 25.83
C GLN A 218 -14.34 -22.62 25.88
N GLY A 219 -13.12 -22.52 25.32
CA GLY A 219 -12.40 -21.26 25.17
C GLY A 219 -13.20 -20.21 24.42
N ILE A 220 -13.80 -20.62 23.31
CA ILE A 220 -14.59 -19.75 22.45
C ILE A 220 -15.97 -19.48 23.06
N VAL A 221 -16.61 -20.49 23.68
CA VAL A 221 -17.92 -20.28 24.35
C VAL A 221 -17.81 -19.17 25.40
N HIS A 222 -16.75 -19.18 26.20
CA HIS A 222 -16.50 -18.12 27.18
C HIS A 222 -16.31 -16.75 26.51
N GLY A 223 -15.35 -16.65 25.58
CA GLY A 223 -15.05 -15.39 24.89
C GLY A 223 -16.28 -14.78 24.20
N THR A 224 -17.10 -15.60 23.56
CA THR A 224 -18.36 -15.16 22.93
C THR A 224 -19.41 -14.75 23.94
N THR A 225 -19.53 -15.45 25.07
CA THR A 225 -20.44 -15.04 26.15
C THR A 225 -20.06 -13.64 26.65
N ILE A 226 -18.77 -13.40 26.93
CA ILE A 226 -18.26 -12.11 27.39
C ILE A 226 -18.45 -11.03 26.32
N THR A 227 -18.22 -11.34 25.05
CA THR A 227 -18.41 -10.39 23.93
C THR A 227 -19.86 -9.93 23.87
N VAL A 228 -20.81 -10.87 23.88
CA VAL A 228 -22.25 -10.58 23.75
C VAL A 228 -22.78 -9.80 24.97
N LEU A 229 -22.33 -10.15 26.18
CA LEU A 229 -22.68 -9.40 27.40
C LEU A 229 -22.18 -7.95 27.35
N ASN A 230 -20.93 -7.74 26.93
CA ASN A 230 -20.38 -6.39 26.83
C ASN A 230 -20.99 -5.61 25.65
N ALA A 231 -21.31 -6.26 24.52
CA ALA A 231 -22.01 -5.64 23.39
C ALA A 231 -23.39 -5.12 23.82
N ALA A 232 -24.16 -5.93 24.55
CA ALA A 232 -25.48 -5.52 25.04
C ALA A 232 -25.41 -4.32 25.99
N ARG A 233 -24.42 -4.28 26.90
CA ARG A 233 -24.22 -3.12 27.78
C ARG A 233 -23.78 -1.88 27.01
N LYS A 234 -22.83 -2.02 26.07
CA LYS A 234 -22.24 -0.88 25.36
C LYS A 234 -23.19 -0.27 24.33
N TYR A 235 -23.91 -1.09 23.57
CA TYR A 235 -24.68 -0.62 22.41
C TYR A 235 -26.19 -0.60 22.64
N LEU A 236 -26.70 -1.49 23.49
CA LEU A 236 -28.13 -1.55 23.80
C LEU A 236 -28.47 -0.95 25.17
N ASN A 237 -27.46 -0.58 25.98
CA ASN A 237 -27.63 -0.15 27.37
C ASN A 237 -28.41 -1.16 28.22
N ARG A 238 -28.12 -2.45 28.05
CA ARG A 238 -28.82 -3.56 28.72
C ARG A 238 -27.88 -4.42 29.56
N GLU A 239 -28.22 -4.58 30.84
CA GLU A 239 -27.55 -5.51 31.78
C GLU A 239 -28.01 -6.96 31.60
N THR A 240 -29.23 -7.16 31.12
CA THR A 240 -29.85 -8.47 30.87
C THR A 240 -30.32 -8.54 29.43
N LEU A 241 -30.18 -9.71 28.82
CA LEU A 241 -30.44 -9.93 27.40
C LEU A 241 -31.77 -10.66 27.13
N ASP A 242 -32.68 -10.62 28.09
CA ASP A 242 -34.02 -11.18 27.94
C ASP A 242 -34.76 -10.53 26.75
N GLY A 243 -35.16 -11.36 25.79
CA GLY A 243 -35.81 -10.94 24.55
C GLY A 243 -34.89 -10.26 23.53
N ILE A 244 -33.58 -10.21 23.74
CA ILE A 244 -32.61 -9.73 22.74
C ILE A 244 -32.31 -10.85 21.74
N VAL A 245 -32.27 -10.51 20.45
CA VAL A 245 -31.93 -11.43 19.37
C VAL A 245 -30.50 -11.16 18.89
N PHE A 246 -29.67 -12.21 18.93
CA PHE A 246 -28.32 -12.24 18.37
C PHE A 246 -28.27 -13.15 17.15
N LEU A 247 -28.03 -12.57 15.97
CA LEU A 247 -27.91 -13.29 14.70
C LEU A 247 -26.45 -13.37 14.26
N THR A 248 -26.00 -14.57 13.90
CA THR A 248 -24.65 -14.84 13.39
C THR A 248 -24.63 -16.06 12.45
N ALA A 249 -23.45 -16.48 12.02
CA ALA A 249 -23.24 -17.62 11.12
C ALA A 249 -22.02 -18.47 11.48
N GLY A 250 -22.06 -19.70 10.98
CA GLY A 250 -21.04 -20.72 11.13
C GLY A 250 -21.24 -21.59 12.37
N LEU A 251 -21.21 -22.91 12.18
CA LEU A 251 -21.25 -23.94 13.23
C LEU A 251 -20.05 -24.89 13.17
N GLY A 252 -18.96 -24.42 12.56
CA GLY A 252 -17.66 -25.09 12.50
C GLY A 252 -16.99 -25.24 13.87
N GLY A 253 -15.69 -25.57 13.89
CA GLY A 253 -14.95 -25.88 15.13
C GLY A 253 -15.09 -24.83 16.24
N MET A 254 -14.82 -23.57 15.91
CA MET A 254 -14.92 -22.43 16.82
C MET A 254 -16.31 -21.79 16.82
N SER A 255 -16.87 -21.50 15.65
CA SER A 255 -18.17 -20.80 15.51
C SER A 255 -19.36 -21.60 16.02
N GLY A 256 -19.23 -22.93 16.12
CA GLY A 256 -20.20 -23.80 16.79
C GLY A 256 -20.45 -23.45 18.26
N ALA A 257 -19.56 -22.67 18.90
CA ALA A 257 -19.73 -22.20 20.28
C ALA A 257 -20.78 -21.08 20.43
N GLN A 258 -21.06 -20.33 19.36
CA GLN A 258 -21.93 -19.14 19.41
C GLN A 258 -23.37 -19.43 19.89
N PRO A 259 -24.06 -20.50 19.42
CA PRO A 259 -25.35 -20.90 19.96
C PRO A 259 -25.33 -21.06 21.48
N LYS A 260 -24.29 -21.72 22.01
CA LYS A 260 -24.17 -22.00 23.43
C LYS A 260 -23.86 -20.72 24.20
N ALA A 261 -22.97 -19.88 23.69
CA ALA A 261 -22.66 -18.59 24.27
C ALA A 261 -23.90 -17.68 24.37
N ALA A 262 -24.75 -17.64 23.34
CA ALA A 262 -26.02 -16.92 23.36
C ALA A 262 -26.92 -17.39 24.51
N THR A 263 -27.07 -18.72 24.69
CA THR A 263 -27.87 -19.27 25.80
C THR A 263 -27.29 -18.95 27.18
N ILE A 264 -25.96 -18.93 27.35
CA ILE A 264 -25.31 -18.61 28.63
C ILE A 264 -25.40 -17.10 28.92
N ALA A 265 -25.28 -16.26 27.89
CA ALA A 265 -25.50 -14.82 28.00
C ALA A 265 -26.96 -14.51 28.38
N GLY A 266 -27.90 -15.33 27.91
CA GLY A 266 -29.33 -15.25 28.22
C GLY A 266 -30.15 -14.58 27.11
N CYS A 267 -29.72 -14.70 25.86
CA CYS A 267 -30.40 -14.14 24.68
C CYS A 267 -30.95 -15.23 23.75
N ILE A 268 -31.68 -14.80 22.72
CA ILE A 268 -32.13 -15.64 21.60
C ILE A 268 -31.01 -15.64 20.57
N GLY A 269 -30.38 -16.79 20.34
CA GLY A 269 -29.31 -16.94 19.36
C GLY A 269 -29.83 -17.55 18.06
N ILE A 270 -29.59 -16.92 16.92
CA ILE A 270 -29.86 -17.50 15.60
C ILE A 270 -28.53 -17.70 14.89
N VAL A 271 -28.24 -18.93 14.46
CA VAL A 271 -26.96 -19.25 13.79
C VAL A 271 -27.20 -19.98 12.49
N ALA A 272 -26.89 -19.32 11.37
CA ALA A 272 -26.99 -19.91 10.04
C ALA A 272 -25.80 -20.82 9.72
N GLU A 273 -26.06 -21.97 9.12
CA GLU A 273 -25.06 -22.94 8.66
C GLU A 273 -25.54 -23.64 7.39
N VAL A 274 -24.65 -23.73 6.40
CA VAL A 274 -24.92 -24.35 5.10
C VAL A 274 -24.61 -25.86 5.09
N ASP A 275 -23.68 -26.32 5.94
CA ASP A 275 -23.39 -27.74 6.13
C ASP A 275 -24.32 -28.35 7.18
N TYR A 276 -25.29 -29.15 6.71
CA TYR A 276 -26.19 -29.90 7.58
C TYR A 276 -25.46 -30.72 8.64
N ASN A 277 -24.29 -31.29 8.33
CA ASN A 277 -23.56 -32.13 9.28
C ASN A 277 -23.01 -31.31 10.45
N ALA A 278 -22.48 -30.11 10.18
CA ALA A 278 -22.02 -29.20 11.22
C ALA A 278 -23.19 -28.78 12.12
N LEU A 279 -24.33 -28.39 11.54
CA LEU A 279 -25.54 -28.05 12.27
C LEU A 279 -26.03 -29.21 13.15
N LYS A 280 -26.22 -30.39 12.55
CA LYS A 280 -26.69 -31.60 13.25
C LYS A 280 -25.77 -32.00 14.39
N LYS A 281 -24.45 -31.89 14.19
CA LYS A 281 -23.45 -32.14 15.24
C LYS A 281 -23.64 -31.21 16.44
N ARG A 282 -23.91 -29.92 16.23
CA ARG A 282 -24.11 -28.96 17.34
C ARG A 282 -25.47 -29.14 18.02
N TYR A 283 -26.49 -29.56 17.28
CA TYR A 283 -27.77 -29.96 17.85
C TYR A 283 -27.64 -31.20 18.74
N ASP A 284 -26.95 -32.24 18.27
CA ASP A 284 -26.74 -33.48 19.04
C ASP A 284 -25.89 -33.26 20.30
N GLN A 285 -25.00 -32.27 20.28
CA GLN A 285 -24.25 -31.82 21.45
C GLN A 285 -25.10 -31.02 22.46
N GLY A 286 -26.32 -30.62 22.11
CA GLY A 286 -27.17 -29.73 22.91
C GLY A 286 -26.69 -28.28 22.95
N TRP A 287 -25.90 -27.87 21.95
CA TRP A 287 -25.40 -26.49 21.82
C TRP A 287 -26.38 -25.63 21.04
N VAL A 288 -27.03 -26.23 20.04
CA VAL A 288 -28.22 -25.72 19.36
C VAL A 288 -29.46 -26.37 19.98
N ASN A 289 -30.47 -25.60 20.35
CA ASN A 289 -31.71 -26.12 20.94
C ASN A 289 -32.74 -26.56 19.89
N GLU A 290 -32.85 -25.80 18.81
CA GLU A 290 -33.85 -26.00 17.75
C GLU A 290 -33.17 -25.88 16.38
N MET A 291 -33.66 -26.62 15.38
CA MET A 291 -33.20 -26.52 13.99
C MET A 291 -34.36 -26.11 13.10
N GLU A 292 -34.13 -25.16 12.20
CA GLU A 292 -35.10 -24.73 11.20
C GLU A 292 -34.45 -24.60 9.83
N SER A 293 -35.22 -24.77 8.76
CA SER A 293 -34.74 -24.61 7.38
C SER A 293 -35.62 -23.70 6.53
N ASP A 294 -36.79 -23.32 7.04
CA ASP A 294 -37.74 -22.42 6.38
C ASP A 294 -37.70 -21.04 7.03
N ILE A 295 -37.37 -20.00 6.25
CA ILE A 295 -37.17 -18.63 6.74
C ILE A 295 -38.46 -18.04 7.35
N PRO A 296 -39.64 -18.11 6.71
CA PRO A 296 -40.88 -17.63 7.33
C PRO A 296 -41.19 -18.29 8.68
N THR A 297 -40.99 -19.62 8.77
CA THR A 297 -41.19 -20.36 10.02
C THR A 297 -40.20 -19.91 11.11
N LEU A 298 -38.93 -19.74 10.75
CA LEU A 298 -37.89 -19.23 11.65
C LEU A 298 -38.23 -17.83 12.18
N ILE A 299 -38.64 -16.90 11.31
CA ILE A 299 -39.01 -15.53 11.69
C ILE A 299 -40.19 -15.55 12.68
N ALA A 300 -41.23 -16.33 12.40
CA ALA A 300 -42.37 -16.48 13.31
C ALA A 300 -41.95 -17.05 14.68
N ARG A 301 -41.04 -18.03 14.69
CA ARG A 301 -40.50 -18.64 15.90
C ARG A 301 -39.68 -17.65 16.73
N VAL A 302 -38.88 -16.82 16.09
CA VAL A 302 -38.06 -15.77 16.74
C VAL A 302 -38.95 -14.68 17.32
N LYS A 303 -39.98 -14.21 16.60
CA LYS A 303 -40.96 -13.24 17.12
C LYS A 303 -41.64 -13.77 18.39
N LYS A 304 -41.99 -15.06 18.41
CA LYS A 304 -42.54 -15.71 19.61
C LYS A 304 -41.52 -15.76 20.75
N ALA A 305 -40.30 -16.23 20.49
CA ALA A 305 -39.23 -16.29 21.51
C ALA A 305 -38.98 -14.92 22.14
N LYS A 306 -38.96 -13.87 21.32
CA LYS A 306 -38.78 -12.48 21.72
C LYS A 306 -39.89 -11.99 22.62
N LYS A 307 -41.15 -12.28 22.25
CA LYS A 307 -42.34 -11.94 23.05
C LYS A 307 -42.34 -12.66 24.41
N ASP A 308 -41.99 -13.93 24.41
CA ASP A 308 -42.02 -14.79 25.60
C ASP A 308 -40.72 -14.69 26.44
N LYS A 309 -39.73 -13.89 25.97
CA LYS A 309 -38.40 -13.70 26.58
C LYS A 309 -37.69 -15.02 26.84
N GLU A 310 -37.80 -15.94 25.89
CA GLU A 310 -37.16 -17.25 25.96
C GLU A 310 -35.64 -17.14 25.78
N VAL A 311 -34.89 -18.04 26.44
CA VAL A 311 -33.47 -18.25 26.18
C VAL A 311 -33.34 -19.49 25.32
N VAL A 312 -33.10 -19.31 24.02
CA VAL A 312 -33.09 -20.39 23.03
C VAL A 312 -32.06 -20.13 21.94
N SER A 313 -31.34 -21.16 21.52
CA SER A 313 -30.51 -21.13 20.32
C SER A 313 -31.15 -21.91 19.17
N ILE A 314 -31.32 -21.25 18.03
CA ILE A 314 -31.95 -21.80 16.82
C ILE A 314 -30.89 -21.86 15.72
N GLY A 315 -30.60 -23.05 15.22
CA GLY A 315 -29.72 -23.26 14.08
C GLY A 315 -30.51 -23.26 12.78
N PHE A 316 -30.15 -22.38 11.85
CA PHE A 316 -30.79 -22.28 10.54
C PHE A 316 -29.98 -23.05 9.49
N HIS A 317 -30.56 -24.07 8.88
CA HIS A 317 -29.96 -24.79 7.76
C HIS A 317 -30.17 -24.00 6.46
N GLY A 318 -29.17 -23.21 6.09
CA GLY A 318 -29.22 -22.35 4.92
C GLY A 318 -28.12 -21.29 4.93
N ASN A 319 -28.06 -20.49 3.87
CA ASN A 319 -27.06 -19.45 3.75
C ASN A 319 -27.43 -18.22 4.60
N VAL A 320 -26.48 -17.71 5.37
CA VAL A 320 -26.70 -16.52 6.22
C VAL A 320 -27.14 -15.30 5.42
N VAL A 321 -26.66 -15.15 4.18
CA VAL A 321 -27.02 -14.00 3.33
C VAL A 321 -28.52 -13.98 3.05
N SER A 322 -29.13 -15.14 2.78
CA SER A 322 -30.60 -15.23 2.59
C SER A 322 -31.36 -14.84 3.86
N LEU A 323 -30.81 -15.14 5.03
CA LEU A 323 -31.42 -14.80 6.31
C LEU A 323 -31.31 -13.30 6.61
N TRP A 324 -30.14 -12.70 6.35
CA TRP A 324 -29.95 -11.24 6.45
C TRP A 324 -30.85 -10.48 5.50
N GLU A 325 -30.93 -10.91 4.23
CA GLU A 325 -31.83 -10.31 3.24
C GLU A 325 -33.29 -10.41 3.69
N ALA A 326 -33.72 -11.56 4.21
CA ALA A 326 -35.08 -11.73 4.72
C ALA A 326 -35.40 -10.82 5.91
N PHE A 327 -34.52 -10.73 6.91
CA PHE A 327 -34.70 -9.80 8.03
C PHE A 327 -34.69 -8.34 7.59
N ALA A 328 -33.94 -7.99 6.53
CA ALA A 328 -33.93 -6.63 6.00
C ALA A 328 -35.24 -6.24 5.30
N GLU A 329 -36.04 -7.21 4.85
CA GLU A 329 -37.38 -6.98 4.27
C GLU A 329 -38.53 -7.05 5.30
N GLU A 330 -38.28 -7.56 6.51
CA GLU A 330 -39.31 -7.57 7.57
C GLU A 330 -39.67 -6.14 8.00
N GLU A 331 -40.98 -5.89 8.20
CA GLU A 331 -41.46 -4.59 8.68
C GLU A 331 -41.03 -4.30 10.13
N GLU A 332 -40.92 -5.33 10.96
CA GLU A 332 -40.54 -5.24 12.38
C GLU A 332 -39.01 -5.29 12.57
N ASP A 333 -38.51 -4.57 13.59
CA ASP A 333 -37.10 -4.60 13.99
C ASP A 333 -36.85 -5.80 14.92
N ILE A 334 -36.45 -6.92 14.32
CA ILE A 334 -36.37 -8.20 15.02
C ILE A 334 -34.98 -8.42 15.66
N VAL A 335 -33.90 -8.07 14.97
CA VAL A 335 -32.52 -8.39 15.37
C VAL A 335 -31.80 -7.17 15.93
N GLU A 336 -31.37 -7.22 17.19
CA GLU A 336 -30.61 -6.13 17.81
C GLU A 336 -29.10 -6.26 17.68
N LEU A 337 -28.56 -7.49 17.76
CA LEU A 337 -27.12 -7.75 17.64
C LEU A 337 -26.82 -8.66 16.45
N GLY A 338 -25.84 -8.27 15.65
CA GLY A 338 -25.39 -9.02 14.47
C GLY A 338 -23.89 -9.26 14.46
N SER A 339 -23.48 -10.43 14.00
CA SER A 339 -22.06 -10.72 13.73
C SER A 339 -21.92 -11.81 12.65
N ASP A 340 -20.69 -12.20 12.33
CA ASP A 340 -20.38 -13.31 11.44
C ASP A 340 -19.12 -14.05 11.92
N GLN A 341 -19.17 -15.38 11.90
CA GLN A 341 -18.01 -16.22 12.23
C GLN A 341 -17.82 -17.36 11.21
N THR A 342 -18.17 -17.09 9.95
CA THR A 342 -17.73 -17.94 8.82
C THR A 342 -16.20 -17.86 8.68
N SER A 343 -15.57 -18.77 7.92
CA SER A 343 -14.10 -18.86 7.89
C SER A 343 -13.47 -18.01 6.79
N LEU A 344 -13.68 -16.70 6.85
CA LEU A 344 -13.21 -15.73 5.84
C LEU A 344 -11.69 -15.45 5.84
N HIS A 345 -10.93 -16.00 6.80
CA HIS A 345 -9.47 -16.07 6.70
C HIS A 345 -8.99 -16.97 5.55
N ASN A 346 -9.86 -17.86 5.06
CA ASN A 346 -9.64 -18.73 3.90
C ASN A 346 -10.92 -18.89 3.03
N PRO A 347 -11.39 -17.82 2.38
CA PRO A 347 -12.72 -17.74 1.78
C PRO A 347 -12.88 -18.66 0.56
N TYR A 348 -11.80 -18.97 -0.14
CA TYR A 348 -11.83 -19.67 -1.43
C TYR A 348 -11.56 -21.18 -1.35
N LEU A 349 -11.24 -21.70 -0.16
CA LEU A 349 -10.98 -23.13 0.07
C LEU A 349 -11.98 -23.73 1.08
N GLY A 350 -13.26 -23.34 0.94
CA GLY A 350 -14.35 -23.88 1.74
C GLY A 350 -14.58 -23.19 3.08
N GLY A 351 -13.98 -22.00 3.27
CA GLY A 351 -14.25 -21.18 4.45
C GLY A 351 -15.54 -20.35 4.35
N TYR A 352 -15.96 -19.99 3.13
CA TYR A 352 -17.20 -19.25 2.86
C TYR A 352 -17.93 -19.84 1.65
N TYR A 353 -19.26 -19.97 1.74
CA TYR A 353 -20.10 -20.59 0.72
C TYR A 353 -21.03 -19.54 0.09
N PRO A 354 -20.98 -19.32 -1.23
CA PRO A 354 -21.76 -18.27 -1.87
C PRO A 354 -23.25 -18.58 -1.88
N VAL A 355 -24.09 -17.57 -1.62
CA VAL A 355 -25.56 -17.69 -1.58
C VAL A 355 -26.19 -18.14 -2.90
N SER A 356 -25.49 -17.97 -4.02
CA SER A 356 -25.96 -18.37 -5.35
C SER A 356 -25.84 -19.88 -5.62
N LEU A 357 -25.16 -20.63 -4.73
CA LEU A 357 -24.91 -22.07 -4.88
C LEU A 357 -25.38 -22.82 -3.64
N THR A 358 -25.76 -24.08 -3.83
CA THR A 358 -25.90 -25.03 -2.72
C THR A 358 -24.52 -25.41 -2.16
N PHE A 359 -24.50 -26.03 -0.96
CA PHE A 359 -23.28 -26.56 -0.35
C PHE A 359 -22.56 -27.56 -1.27
N GLU A 360 -23.31 -28.46 -1.91
CA GLU A 360 -22.76 -29.49 -2.82
C GLU A 360 -22.19 -28.90 -4.11
N GLU A 361 -22.91 -27.96 -4.74
CA GLU A 361 -22.42 -27.24 -5.92
C GLU A 361 -21.17 -26.42 -5.62
N SER A 362 -21.12 -25.82 -4.43
CA SER A 362 -19.94 -25.08 -3.96
C SER A 362 -18.71 -25.99 -3.85
N ARG A 363 -18.84 -27.18 -3.25
CA ARG A 363 -17.73 -28.16 -3.17
C ARG A 363 -17.26 -28.61 -4.55
N ALA A 364 -18.19 -28.88 -5.46
CA ALA A 364 -17.85 -29.25 -6.83
C ALA A 364 -17.12 -28.12 -7.56
N MET A 365 -17.65 -26.89 -7.52
CA MET A 365 -17.07 -25.74 -8.21
C MET A 365 -15.71 -25.33 -7.65
N MET A 366 -15.52 -25.41 -6.33
CA MET A 366 -14.24 -25.13 -5.69
C MET A 366 -13.13 -26.06 -6.19
N ARG A 367 -13.46 -27.33 -6.50
CA ARG A 367 -12.53 -28.30 -7.09
C ARG A 367 -12.36 -28.07 -8.59
N ASP A 368 -13.47 -27.97 -9.31
CA ASP A 368 -13.50 -28.05 -10.78
C ASP A 368 -13.23 -26.70 -11.45
N ASN A 369 -13.55 -25.59 -10.79
CA ASN A 369 -13.35 -24.22 -11.29
C ASN A 369 -13.13 -23.19 -10.15
N PRO A 370 -11.95 -23.19 -9.49
CA PRO A 370 -11.66 -22.32 -8.36
C PRO A 370 -11.82 -20.82 -8.66
N LYS A 371 -11.58 -20.40 -9.91
CA LYS A 371 -11.72 -19.00 -10.34
C LYS A 371 -13.18 -18.55 -10.27
N LYS A 372 -14.11 -19.33 -10.83
CA LYS A 372 -15.54 -19.03 -10.76
C LYS A 372 -16.07 -19.10 -9.33
N TYR A 373 -15.55 -20.04 -8.53
CA TYR A 373 -15.90 -20.11 -7.11
C TYR A 373 -15.55 -18.81 -6.37
N LYS A 374 -14.34 -18.28 -6.61
CA LYS A 374 -13.90 -17.00 -6.05
C LYS A 374 -14.82 -15.85 -6.46
N GLU A 375 -15.19 -15.75 -7.74
CA GLU A 375 -16.11 -14.72 -8.24
C GLU A 375 -17.48 -14.82 -7.52
N ALA A 376 -18.05 -16.02 -7.40
CA ALA A 376 -19.31 -16.24 -6.70
C ALA A 376 -19.25 -15.87 -5.20
N VAL A 377 -18.12 -16.16 -4.53
CA VAL A 377 -17.88 -15.75 -3.14
C VAL A 377 -17.87 -14.22 -3.01
N GLN A 378 -17.17 -13.51 -3.90
CA GLN A 378 -17.12 -12.05 -3.88
C GLN A 378 -18.49 -11.42 -4.12
N ASP A 379 -19.28 -11.95 -5.05
CA ASP A 379 -20.66 -11.53 -5.29
C ASP A 379 -21.54 -11.72 -4.05
N SER A 380 -21.38 -12.85 -3.36
CA SER A 380 -22.11 -13.15 -2.14
C SER A 380 -21.70 -12.24 -0.97
N LEU A 381 -20.43 -11.84 -0.86
CA LEU A 381 -19.96 -10.91 0.16
C LEU A 381 -20.55 -9.51 -0.04
N ARG A 382 -20.65 -9.04 -1.29
CA ARG A 382 -21.30 -7.75 -1.59
C ARG A 382 -22.77 -7.74 -1.16
N ARG A 383 -23.51 -8.83 -1.40
CA ARG A 383 -24.89 -8.99 -0.93
C ARG A 383 -24.99 -9.07 0.60
N HIS A 384 -24.08 -9.79 1.23
CA HIS A 384 -24.00 -9.90 2.70
C HIS A 384 -23.84 -8.52 3.34
N ALA A 385 -22.84 -7.75 2.89
CA ALA A 385 -22.60 -6.39 3.37
C ALA A 385 -23.81 -5.47 3.11
N ALA A 386 -24.41 -5.51 1.92
CA ALA A 386 -25.57 -4.69 1.59
C ALA A 386 -26.78 -4.94 2.52
N ALA A 387 -27.05 -6.20 2.87
CA ALA A 387 -28.13 -6.55 3.80
C ALA A 387 -27.85 -6.03 5.22
N ILE A 388 -26.61 -6.16 5.70
CA ILE A 388 -26.17 -5.60 6.99
C ILE A 388 -26.27 -4.08 6.98
N ASN A 389 -25.83 -3.40 5.91
CA ASN A 389 -25.99 -1.96 5.74
C ASN A 389 -27.45 -1.53 5.87
N LYS A 390 -28.37 -2.22 5.16
CA LYS A 390 -29.80 -1.94 5.22
C LYS A 390 -30.36 -2.07 6.65
N LEU A 391 -29.97 -3.12 7.39
CA LEU A 391 -30.43 -3.35 8.76
C LEU A 391 -29.85 -2.35 9.76
N THR A 392 -28.56 -2.06 9.67
CA THR A 392 -27.89 -1.12 10.59
C THR A 392 -28.34 0.32 10.37
N THR A 393 -28.63 0.73 9.13
CA THR A 393 -29.15 2.07 8.84
C THR A 393 -30.63 2.22 9.20
N ASN A 394 -31.46 1.20 8.96
CA ASN A 394 -32.92 1.37 9.00
C ASN A 394 -33.64 0.65 10.15
N LYS A 395 -32.99 -0.31 10.83
CA LYS A 395 -33.66 -1.29 11.71
C LYS A 395 -33.01 -1.45 13.09
N GLY A 396 -32.13 -0.51 13.47
CA GLY A 396 -31.51 -0.47 14.81
C GLY A 396 -30.54 -1.61 15.13
N LEU A 397 -30.16 -2.43 14.14
CA LEU A 397 -29.16 -3.48 14.30
C LEU A 397 -27.81 -2.87 14.66
N HIS A 398 -27.13 -3.43 15.66
CA HIS A 398 -25.71 -3.21 15.88
C HIS A 398 -24.91 -4.41 15.38
N PHE A 399 -24.13 -4.21 14.31
CA PHE A 399 -23.28 -5.24 13.72
C PHE A 399 -21.81 -5.01 14.11
N PHE A 400 -21.11 -6.10 14.42
CA PHE A 400 -19.66 -6.10 14.67
C PHE A 400 -18.99 -7.33 14.02
N ASP A 401 -17.78 -7.14 13.49
CA ASP A 401 -16.97 -8.22 12.93
C ASP A 401 -16.35 -9.09 14.04
N TYR A 402 -16.44 -10.41 13.93
CA TYR A 402 -15.96 -11.33 14.97
C TYR A 402 -14.48 -11.72 14.85
N GLY A 403 -13.69 -10.94 14.12
CA GLY A 403 -12.26 -11.20 13.89
C GLY A 403 -12.01 -12.38 12.96
N ASN A 404 -12.90 -12.62 11.99
CA ASN A 404 -12.81 -13.69 11.00
C ASN A 404 -12.36 -13.21 9.61
N ALA A 405 -11.98 -11.93 9.48
CA ALA A 405 -11.65 -11.23 8.25
C ALA A 405 -12.85 -10.89 7.34
N PHE A 406 -14.08 -10.80 7.89
CA PHE A 406 -15.25 -10.43 7.10
C PHE A 406 -15.12 -9.04 6.48
N LEU A 407 -14.75 -8.02 7.26
CA LEU A 407 -14.60 -6.65 6.73
C LEU A 407 -13.52 -6.57 5.65
N VAL A 408 -12.39 -7.25 5.86
CA VAL A 408 -11.26 -7.27 4.93
C VAL A 408 -11.62 -7.96 3.62
N GLU A 409 -12.28 -9.12 3.66
CA GLU A 409 -12.70 -9.81 2.43
C GLU A 409 -13.86 -9.09 1.73
N CYS A 410 -14.77 -8.45 2.47
CA CYS A 410 -15.78 -7.55 1.89
C CYS A 410 -15.13 -6.39 1.13
N TYR A 411 -14.12 -5.74 1.72
CA TYR A 411 -13.34 -4.69 1.05
C TYR A 411 -12.66 -5.22 -0.21
N ARG A 412 -11.97 -6.36 -0.14
CA ARG A 412 -11.33 -7.02 -1.30
C ARG A 412 -12.34 -7.44 -2.38
N ALA A 413 -13.61 -7.62 -2.02
CA ALA A 413 -14.72 -7.92 -2.93
C ALA A 413 -15.42 -6.67 -3.48
N ASN A 414 -14.95 -5.47 -3.16
CA ASN A 414 -15.57 -4.17 -3.46
C ASN A 414 -17.00 -4.06 -2.90
N ALA A 415 -17.23 -4.55 -1.69
CA ALA A 415 -18.47 -4.32 -0.97
C ALA A 415 -18.48 -2.93 -0.31
N ASP A 416 -19.67 -2.35 -0.16
CA ASP A 416 -19.87 -1.05 0.53
C ASP A 416 -19.65 -1.21 2.05
N ILE A 417 -18.39 -1.23 2.48
CA ILE A 417 -18.00 -1.47 3.87
C ILE A 417 -17.08 -0.38 4.43
N MET A 418 -16.78 0.66 3.64
CA MET A 418 -15.90 1.78 4.01
C MET A 418 -16.71 3.02 4.42
N VAL A 419 -16.16 3.84 5.31
CA VAL A 419 -16.74 5.11 5.74
C VAL A 419 -16.29 6.23 4.79
N GLY A 420 -17.23 6.81 4.06
CA GLY A 420 -16.97 7.92 3.12
C GLY A 420 -16.36 7.47 1.79
N ASP A 421 -16.31 8.40 0.82
CA ASP A 421 -15.79 8.18 -0.54
C ASP A 421 -14.28 8.40 -0.63
N SER A 422 -13.52 8.32 0.48
CA SER A 422 -12.11 8.74 0.49
C SER A 422 -11.18 7.86 -0.36
N GLY A 423 -11.65 6.72 -0.88
CA GLY A 423 -10.85 5.81 -1.71
C GLY A 423 -9.66 5.13 -0.99
N LEU A 424 -9.34 5.56 0.24
CA LEU A 424 -8.19 5.09 0.99
C LEU A 424 -8.38 3.63 1.41
N ALA A 425 -7.41 2.80 1.03
CA ALA A 425 -7.29 1.45 1.55
C ALA A 425 -7.13 1.49 3.09
N PRO A 426 -7.56 0.45 3.83
CA PRO A 426 -7.39 0.38 5.30
C PRO A 426 -5.96 0.63 5.76
N GLU A 427 -4.97 0.13 5.02
CA GLU A 427 -3.54 0.34 5.24
C GLU A 427 -3.08 1.80 5.09
N ASN A 428 -3.86 2.62 4.38
CA ASN A 428 -3.60 4.05 4.14
C ASN A 428 -4.56 4.95 4.95
N GLY A 429 -5.14 4.44 6.04
CA GLY A 429 -6.00 5.22 6.94
C GLY A 429 -7.50 5.18 6.60
N GLY A 430 -7.93 4.33 5.66
CA GLY A 430 -9.35 4.05 5.43
C GLY A 430 -10.03 3.41 6.65
N LYS A 431 -11.30 3.75 6.90
CA LYS A 431 -12.07 3.22 8.04
C LYS A 431 -13.23 2.36 7.57
N PHE A 432 -13.44 1.21 8.21
CA PHE A 432 -14.62 0.38 8.00
C PHE A 432 -15.87 0.99 8.66
N ARG A 433 -17.05 0.73 8.08
CA ARG A 433 -18.36 1.13 8.63
C ARG A 433 -18.68 0.47 9.97
N TYR A 434 -18.10 -0.72 10.19
CA TYR A 434 -18.29 -1.50 11.39
C TYR A 434 -16.94 -1.75 12.05
N ASP A 435 -16.95 -1.74 13.37
CA ASP A 435 -15.79 -2.08 14.16
C ASP A 435 -15.66 -3.61 14.28
N SER A 436 -14.42 -4.09 14.45
CA SER A 436 -14.23 -5.45 14.97
C SER A 436 -14.65 -5.51 16.44
N TYR A 437 -15.08 -6.68 16.91
CA TYR A 437 -15.46 -6.87 18.31
C TYR A 437 -14.31 -6.53 19.27
N VAL A 438 -13.04 -6.61 18.84
CA VAL A 438 -11.93 -6.16 19.67
C VAL A 438 -11.81 -4.64 19.65
N GLN A 439 -11.86 -4.02 18.47
CA GLN A 439 -11.81 -2.57 18.35
C GLN A 439 -12.88 -1.91 19.24
N ALA A 440 -14.07 -2.48 19.22
CA ALA A 440 -15.26 -1.91 19.81
C ALA A 440 -15.55 -2.40 21.24
N ILE A 441 -15.24 -3.66 21.59
CA ILE A 441 -15.67 -4.27 22.85
C ILE A 441 -14.48 -4.81 23.64
N MET A 442 -13.77 -5.82 23.12
CA MET A 442 -12.76 -6.54 23.89
C MET A 442 -11.48 -5.75 24.11
N GLY A 443 -11.19 -4.76 23.29
CA GLY A 443 -10.06 -3.85 23.46
C GLY A 443 -10.16 -3.08 24.77
N ASP A 444 -11.37 -2.69 25.19
CA ASP A 444 -11.60 -2.06 26.49
C ASP A 444 -11.38 -3.05 27.65
N VAL A 445 -11.79 -4.31 27.47
CA VAL A 445 -11.56 -5.39 28.44
C VAL A 445 -10.08 -5.69 28.60
N PHE A 446 -9.34 -5.80 27.48
CA PHE A 446 -7.89 -5.96 27.46
C PHE A 446 -7.17 -4.79 28.10
N SER A 447 -7.61 -3.55 27.85
CA SER A 447 -7.02 -2.37 28.49
C SER A 447 -7.18 -2.36 30.02
N LEU A 448 -8.12 -3.12 30.58
CA LEU A 448 -8.22 -3.37 32.02
C LEU A 448 -7.34 -4.54 32.52
N GLY A 449 -6.53 -5.12 31.64
CA GLY A 449 -5.71 -6.31 31.87
C GLY A 449 -6.47 -7.64 31.81
N PHE A 450 -7.79 -7.62 31.62
CA PHE A 450 -8.60 -8.84 31.56
C PHE A 450 -8.41 -9.55 30.23
N GLY A 451 -8.15 -10.84 30.28
CA GLY A 451 -8.03 -11.69 29.10
C GLY A 451 -8.04 -13.16 29.47
N PRO A 452 -7.94 -14.07 28.49
CA PRO A 452 -8.12 -15.49 28.71
C PRO A 452 -7.10 -16.01 29.71
N PHE A 453 -7.59 -16.60 30.80
CA PHE A 453 -6.81 -17.32 31.77
C PHE A 453 -7.39 -18.72 31.86
N ARG A 454 -6.58 -19.71 31.50
CA ARG A 454 -7.01 -21.11 31.46
C ARG A 454 -6.10 -22.00 32.27
N TRP A 455 -6.64 -23.12 32.70
CA TRP A 455 -5.85 -24.13 33.38
C TRP A 455 -6.31 -25.54 33.03
N VAL A 456 -5.40 -26.49 33.24
CA VAL A 456 -5.60 -27.93 33.03
C VAL A 456 -5.16 -28.67 34.30
N CYS A 457 -6.05 -29.49 34.85
CA CYS A 457 -5.77 -30.39 35.95
C CYS A 457 -5.04 -31.63 35.43
N CYS A 458 -3.75 -31.76 35.71
CA CYS A 458 -2.89 -32.79 35.12
C CYS A 458 -3.18 -34.21 35.67
N SER A 459 -4.02 -34.32 36.70
CA SER A 459 -4.58 -35.59 37.17
C SER A 459 -5.60 -36.18 36.19
N GLY A 460 -6.25 -35.35 35.36
CA GLY A 460 -7.44 -35.78 34.61
C GLY A 460 -8.62 -36.15 35.51
N ASP A 461 -8.64 -35.67 36.75
CA ASP A 461 -9.74 -35.89 37.70
C ASP A 461 -10.77 -34.76 37.62
N PRO A 462 -12.04 -35.04 37.26
CA PRO A 462 -13.09 -34.02 37.24
C PRO A 462 -13.31 -33.33 38.61
N THR A 463 -12.93 -33.99 39.72
CA THR A 463 -13.05 -33.41 41.06
C THR A 463 -12.00 -32.33 41.34
N ASP A 464 -10.81 -32.44 40.74
CA ASP A 464 -9.80 -31.38 40.75
C ASP A 464 -10.35 -30.15 40.01
N LEU A 465 -10.97 -30.36 38.84
CA LEU A 465 -11.56 -29.27 38.06
C LEU A 465 -12.68 -28.56 38.83
N ALA A 466 -13.60 -29.33 39.43
CA ALA A 466 -14.65 -28.77 40.28
C ALA A 466 -14.10 -28.00 41.50
N THR A 467 -12.98 -28.46 42.05
CA THR A 467 -12.29 -27.77 43.15
C THR A 467 -11.67 -26.46 42.67
N THR A 468 -11.03 -26.44 41.51
CA THR A 468 -10.50 -25.21 40.91
C THR A 468 -11.60 -24.22 40.52
N ASP A 469 -12.76 -24.69 40.03
CA ASP A 469 -13.94 -23.85 39.75
C ASP A 469 -14.42 -23.15 41.03
N ARG A 470 -14.48 -23.87 42.16
CA ARG A 470 -14.85 -23.30 43.47
C ARG A 470 -13.83 -22.27 43.96
N ILE A 471 -12.54 -22.59 43.90
CA ILE A 471 -11.47 -21.65 44.28
C ILE A 471 -11.56 -20.37 43.43
N ALA A 472 -11.80 -20.51 42.13
CA ALA A 472 -11.91 -19.35 41.25
C ALA A 472 -13.11 -18.45 41.60
N ALA A 473 -14.26 -19.04 41.92
CA ALA A 473 -15.41 -18.30 42.41
C ALA A 473 -15.13 -17.55 43.72
N GLU A 474 -14.51 -18.22 44.70
CA GLU A 474 -14.13 -17.64 45.99
C GLU A 474 -13.17 -16.45 45.81
N VAL A 475 -12.15 -16.59 44.95
CA VAL A 475 -11.19 -15.51 44.66
C VAL A 475 -11.89 -14.28 44.07
N PHE A 476 -12.83 -14.45 43.14
CA PHE A 476 -13.55 -13.32 42.56
C PHE A 476 -14.51 -12.64 43.54
N GLU A 477 -15.20 -13.41 44.38
CA GLU A 477 -16.02 -12.87 45.46
C GLU A 477 -15.21 -12.00 46.43
N GLU A 478 -13.95 -12.35 46.70
CA GLU A 478 -13.03 -11.56 47.52
C GLU A 478 -12.50 -10.30 46.84
N LEU A 479 -12.26 -10.35 45.52
CA LEU A 479 -11.65 -9.25 44.75
C LEU A 479 -12.67 -8.19 44.33
N MET A 480 -13.91 -8.58 44.01
CA MET A 480 -14.96 -7.67 43.53
C MET A 480 -15.22 -6.44 44.44
N PRO A 481 -15.32 -6.58 45.78
CA PRO A 481 -15.57 -5.44 46.67
C PRO A 481 -14.40 -4.44 46.73
N LYS A 482 -13.17 -4.89 46.40
CA LYS A 482 -11.93 -4.09 46.44
C LYS A 482 -11.59 -3.47 45.08
N SER A 483 -12.23 -3.95 44.02
CA SER A 483 -12.00 -3.51 42.65
C SER A 483 -12.74 -2.22 42.32
N ASN A 484 -12.19 -1.42 41.40
CA ASN A 484 -12.92 -0.31 40.78
C ASN A 484 -14.15 -0.82 40.01
N GLU A 485 -15.06 0.08 39.64
CA GLU A 485 -16.34 -0.26 39.00
C GLU A 485 -16.16 -1.09 37.71
N LYS A 486 -15.22 -0.69 36.85
CA LYS A 486 -14.97 -1.36 35.56
C LYS A 486 -14.44 -2.79 35.75
N ALA A 487 -13.45 -2.98 36.63
CA ALA A 487 -12.90 -4.29 36.94
C ALA A 487 -13.92 -5.18 37.68
N ARG A 488 -14.72 -4.60 38.59
CA ARG A 488 -15.79 -5.32 39.31
C ARG A 488 -16.81 -5.91 38.34
N GLN A 489 -17.20 -5.18 37.30
CA GLN A 489 -18.12 -5.69 36.28
C GLN A 489 -17.54 -6.90 35.55
N GLN A 490 -16.26 -6.83 35.14
CA GLN A 490 -15.62 -7.95 34.45
C GLN A 490 -15.49 -9.18 35.36
N TYR A 491 -15.16 -9.00 36.64
CA TYR A 491 -15.19 -10.11 37.60
C TYR A 491 -16.59 -10.70 37.79
N ALA A 492 -17.65 -9.88 37.80
CA ALA A 492 -19.02 -10.35 37.92
C ALA A 492 -19.44 -11.25 36.74
N ASP A 493 -19.09 -10.85 35.51
CA ASP A 493 -19.36 -11.65 34.31
C ASP A 493 -18.64 -13.02 34.37
N ASN A 494 -17.38 -13.01 34.81
CA ASN A 494 -16.57 -14.22 34.93
C ASN A 494 -16.98 -15.11 36.10
N LEU A 495 -17.51 -14.53 37.18
CA LEU A 495 -18.14 -15.26 38.28
C LEU A 495 -19.46 -15.93 37.85
N LYS A 496 -20.27 -15.24 37.03
CA LYS A 496 -21.46 -15.85 36.41
C LYS A 496 -21.04 -17.04 35.54
N TRP A 497 -20.02 -16.86 34.71
CA TRP A 497 -19.48 -17.93 33.87
C TRP A 497 -19.02 -19.15 34.68
N ILE A 498 -18.14 -18.96 35.68
CA ILE A 498 -17.50 -20.09 36.38
C ILE A 498 -18.53 -20.94 37.15
N ARG A 499 -19.61 -20.32 37.65
CA ARG A 499 -20.73 -21.01 38.32
C ARG A 499 -21.61 -21.83 37.37
N GLU A 500 -21.63 -21.49 36.09
CA GLU A 500 -22.42 -22.16 35.06
C GLU A 500 -21.59 -23.13 34.20
N ALA A 501 -20.27 -22.94 34.10
CA ALA A 501 -19.39 -23.70 33.21
C ALA A 501 -19.50 -25.21 33.41
N GLY A 502 -19.47 -25.69 34.66
CA GLY A 502 -19.60 -27.11 35.00
C GLY A 502 -20.96 -27.71 34.58
N LYS A 503 -22.05 -26.96 34.73
CA LYS A 503 -23.41 -27.41 34.35
C LYS A 503 -23.57 -27.60 32.85
N ASN A 504 -22.79 -26.87 32.06
CA ASN A 504 -22.84 -26.89 30.60
C ASN A 504 -22.01 -28.01 29.96
N LYS A 505 -21.26 -28.80 30.74
CA LYS A 505 -20.53 -30.02 30.29
C LYS A 505 -19.68 -29.81 29.03
N MET A 506 -18.87 -28.75 29.00
CA MET A 506 -18.08 -28.35 27.82
C MET A 506 -16.66 -28.92 27.79
N VAL A 507 -16.28 -29.74 28.79
CA VAL A 507 -14.95 -30.36 28.86
C VAL A 507 -14.82 -31.42 27.78
N VAL A 508 -13.73 -31.37 27.02
CA VAL A 508 -13.36 -32.35 26.00
C VAL A 508 -11.85 -32.57 26.07
N GLY A 509 -11.42 -33.83 26.12
CA GLY A 509 -10.02 -34.18 26.34
C GLY A 509 -9.63 -34.00 27.81
N SER A 510 -8.62 -33.18 28.08
CA SER A 510 -8.14 -32.88 29.43
C SER A 510 -9.15 -32.11 30.28
N GLU A 511 -9.11 -32.35 31.59
CA GLU A 511 -9.92 -31.63 32.59
C GLU A 511 -9.43 -30.18 32.69
N ALA A 512 -10.10 -29.29 31.95
CA ALA A 512 -9.65 -27.93 31.71
C ALA A 512 -10.76 -26.90 31.89
N ARG A 513 -10.39 -25.66 32.24
CA ARG A 513 -11.30 -24.52 32.37
C ARG A 513 -10.65 -23.25 31.86
N ILE A 514 -11.50 -22.30 31.47
CA ILE A 514 -11.14 -20.93 31.09
C ILE A 514 -12.02 -19.94 31.84
N LEU A 515 -11.51 -18.71 32.02
CA LEU A 515 -12.25 -17.50 32.37
C LEU A 515 -11.39 -16.29 31.96
N TYR A 516 -11.88 -15.06 32.13
CA TYR A 516 -11.07 -13.85 32.00
C TYR A 516 -10.70 -13.27 33.36
N SER A 517 -9.45 -12.83 33.51
CA SER A 517 -8.96 -12.18 34.73
C SER A 517 -7.82 -11.21 34.41
N ASN A 518 -7.69 -10.15 35.22
CA ASN A 518 -6.58 -9.19 35.15
C ASN A 518 -5.36 -9.63 35.98
N CYS A 519 -4.32 -8.78 36.06
CA CYS A 519 -3.06 -9.01 36.76
C CYS A 519 -3.25 -9.59 38.17
N GLU A 520 -3.99 -8.86 39.02
CA GLU A 520 -4.24 -9.26 40.41
C GLU A 520 -4.99 -10.59 40.50
N GLY A 521 -6.05 -10.75 39.72
CA GLY A 521 -6.84 -11.98 39.75
C GLY A 521 -6.07 -13.20 39.23
N ARG A 522 -5.27 -13.06 38.15
CA ARG A 522 -4.42 -14.16 37.63
C ARG A 522 -3.40 -14.60 38.68
N ALA A 523 -2.71 -13.64 39.30
CA ALA A 523 -1.73 -13.95 40.35
C ALA A 523 -2.39 -14.63 41.56
N ARG A 524 -3.54 -14.14 42.03
CA ARG A 524 -4.26 -14.74 43.16
C ARG A 524 -4.76 -16.15 42.87
N LEU A 525 -5.34 -16.38 41.68
CA LEU A 525 -5.77 -17.71 41.25
C LEU A 525 -4.58 -18.68 41.18
N ALA A 526 -3.47 -18.27 40.57
CA ALA A 526 -2.27 -19.09 40.48
C ALA A 526 -1.74 -19.51 41.86
N LEU A 527 -1.67 -18.57 42.81
CA LEU A 527 -1.22 -18.83 44.17
C LEU A 527 -2.15 -19.77 44.94
N GLU A 528 -3.48 -19.58 44.85
CA GLU A 528 -4.42 -20.47 45.53
C GLU A 528 -4.48 -21.87 44.89
N PHE A 529 -4.34 -21.98 43.57
CA PHE A 529 -4.19 -23.28 42.91
C PHE A 529 -2.89 -23.98 43.33
N ASN A 530 -1.76 -23.28 43.31
CA ASN A 530 -0.47 -23.85 43.71
C ASN A 530 -0.48 -24.28 45.19
N LYS A 531 -1.11 -23.48 46.06
CA LYS A 531 -1.37 -23.84 47.45
C LYS A 531 -2.27 -25.07 47.56
N ALA A 532 -3.32 -25.19 46.76
CA ALA A 532 -4.20 -26.35 46.77
C ALA A 532 -3.48 -27.64 46.32
N VAL A 533 -2.54 -27.56 45.37
CA VAL A 533 -1.63 -28.68 45.02
C VAL A 533 -0.74 -29.03 46.22
N ARG A 534 -0.11 -28.03 46.85
CA ARG A 534 0.77 -28.21 48.03
C ARG A 534 0.05 -28.86 49.22
N GLU A 535 -1.19 -28.47 49.46
CA GLU A 535 -2.03 -28.98 50.55
C GLU A 535 -2.70 -30.32 50.23
N GLY A 536 -2.52 -30.86 49.01
CA GLY A 536 -3.16 -32.10 48.57
C GLY A 536 -4.68 -31.99 48.39
N LYS A 537 -5.21 -30.77 48.25
CA LYS A 537 -6.62 -30.53 47.88
C LYS A 537 -6.87 -30.81 46.41
N LEU A 538 -5.84 -30.65 45.57
CA LEU A 538 -5.81 -31.10 44.19
C LEU A 538 -4.91 -32.33 44.13
N ARG A 539 -5.35 -33.38 43.43
CA ARG A 539 -4.61 -34.65 43.31
C ARG A 539 -3.33 -34.50 42.50
N GLY A 540 -3.39 -33.71 41.43
CA GLY A 540 -2.28 -33.52 40.49
C GLY A 540 -1.81 -32.08 40.39
N MET A 541 -0.72 -31.89 39.65
CA MET A 541 -0.25 -30.56 39.23
C MET A 541 -1.28 -29.85 38.36
N VAL A 542 -1.21 -28.53 38.27
CA VAL A 542 -2.07 -27.73 37.38
C VAL A 542 -1.20 -27.00 36.37
N VAL A 543 -1.55 -27.05 35.10
CA VAL A 543 -0.93 -26.22 34.06
C VAL A 543 -1.78 -24.97 33.90
N LEU A 544 -1.22 -23.79 34.13
CA LEU A 544 -1.78 -22.52 33.67
C LEU A 544 -1.34 -22.24 32.24
N SER A 545 -2.21 -21.62 31.47
CA SER A 545 -1.89 -21.09 30.14
C SER A 545 -2.93 -20.02 29.77
N ARG A 546 -2.94 -19.62 28.50
CA ARG A 546 -3.93 -18.74 27.90
C ARG A 546 -4.02 -18.93 26.39
N ASP A 547 -5.03 -18.33 25.79
CA ASP A 547 -4.97 -18.07 24.35
C ASP A 547 -3.91 -17.01 24.05
N HIS A 548 -3.48 -16.89 22.80
CA HIS A 548 -2.66 -15.75 22.40
C HIS A 548 -3.52 -14.49 22.24
N HIS A 549 -4.84 -14.64 22.09
CA HIS A 549 -5.85 -13.58 22.13
C HIS A 549 -5.93 -12.91 23.52
N ASP A 550 -4.94 -12.10 23.88
CA ASP A 550 -4.78 -11.52 25.20
C ASP A 550 -4.21 -10.08 25.14
N VAL A 551 -4.24 -9.38 26.28
CA VAL A 551 -3.84 -7.99 26.44
C VAL A 551 -2.44 -7.67 25.89
N SER A 552 -1.47 -8.57 26.11
CA SER A 552 -0.05 -8.36 25.75
C SER A 552 0.48 -9.34 24.72
N GLY A 553 -0.21 -10.47 24.56
CA GLY A 553 0.32 -11.60 23.81
C GLY A 553 0.39 -11.36 22.30
N THR A 554 -0.42 -10.45 21.74
CA THR A 554 -0.60 -10.39 20.28
C THR A 554 -0.65 -8.97 19.75
N ASP A 555 0.09 -8.74 18.68
CA ASP A 555 -0.05 -7.59 17.79
C ASP A 555 -0.81 -8.02 16.52
N SER A 556 -2.01 -7.47 16.33
CA SER A 556 -2.89 -7.73 15.19
C SER A 556 -3.74 -6.49 14.88
N PRO A 557 -3.40 -5.71 13.83
CA PRO A 557 -4.08 -4.46 13.53
C PRO A 557 -5.56 -4.64 13.20
N TYR A 558 -5.96 -5.83 12.76
CA TYR A 558 -7.35 -6.15 12.42
C TYR A 558 -8.14 -6.77 13.58
N ARG A 559 -7.50 -7.00 14.73
CA ARG A 559 -8.13 -7.66 15.87
C ARG A 559 -7.52 -7.20 17.20
N GLU A 560 -6.57 -7.90 17.81
CA GLU A 560 -6.09 -7.65 19.17
C GLU A 560 -5.61 -6.21 19.43
N THR A 561 -4.99 -5.56 18.44
CA THR A 561 -4.49 -4.18 18.53
C THR A 561 -5.28 -3.19 17.68
N SER A 562 -6.47 -3.58 17.21
CA SER A 562 -7.34 -2.70 16.40
C SER A 562 -7.87 -1.46 17.15
N ASN A 563 -7.86 -1.45 18.49
CA ASN A 563 -8.22 -0.28 19.30
C ASN A 563 -7.00 0.59 19.70
N ILE A 564 -5.85 0.40 19.07
CA ILE A 564 -4.63 1.18 19.29
C ILE A 564 -4.53 2.24 18.19
N THR A 565 -4.63 3.51 18.59
CA THR A 565 -4.89 4.62 17.65
C THR A 565 -3.72 5.59 17.48
N ASP A 566 -2.57 5.33 18.11
CA ASP A 566 -1.34 6.12 17.97
C ASP A 566 -0.53 5.77 16.70
N GLY A 567 -1.05 4.88 15.85
CA GLY A 567 -0.40 4.35 14.65
C GLY A 567 0.46 3.10 14.90
N SER A 568 0.73 2.73 16.15
CA SER A 568 1.58 1.59 16.48
C SER A 568 0.91 0.23 16.28
N MET A 569 -0.37 0.18 15.89
CA MET A 569 -1.13 -1.08 15.71
C MET A 569 -0.50 -2.08 14.73
N PHE A 570 0.38 -1.61 13.83
CA PHE A 570 1.14 -2.40 12.86
C PHE A 570 2.51 -2.89 13.36
N CYS A 571 2.96 -2.41 14.52
CA CYS A 571 4.21 -2.86 15.13
C CYS A 571 4.01 -4.23 15.82
N ALA A 572 5.10 -5.00 15.98
CA ALA A 572 5.08 -6.33 16.62
C ALA A 572 5.90 -6.40 17.93
N ASP A 573 6.35 -5.26 18.44
CA ASP A 573 7.24 -5.18 19.60
C ASP A 573 6.60 -5.76 20.86
N MET A 574 5.30 -5.53 21.08
CA MET A 574 4.61 -5.94 22.31
C MET A 574 4.60 -7.46 22.44
N ALA A 575 4.23 -8.18 21.37
CA ALA A 575 4.19 -9.63 21.34
C ALA A 575 5.59 -10.26 21.53
N ILE A 576 6.62 -9.69 20.90
CA ILE A 576 8.00 -10.15 21.06
C ILE A 576 8.50 -9.91 22.48
N GLN A 577 8.32 -8.69 23.01
CA GLN A 577 8.70 -8.36 24.39
C GLN A 577 7.97 -9.25 25.38
N ASN A 578 6.69 -9.57 25.14
CA ASN A 578 5.92 -10.43 26.04
C ASN A 578 6.59 -11.78 26.23
N VAL A 579 6.85 -12.49 25.12
CA VAL A 579 7.43 -13.84 25.13
C VAL A 579 8.83 -13.84 25.75
N LEU A 580 9.66 -12.84 25.43
CA LEU A 580 11.00 -12.71 26.02
C LEU A 580 10.93 -12.46 27.53
N GLY A 581 10.03 -11.58 27.96
CA GLY A 581 9.87 -11.25 29.37
C GLY A 581 9.20 -12.35 30.18
N ASP A 582 8.31 -13.16 29.59
CA ASP A 582 7.75 -14.37 30.20
C ASP A 582 8.84 -15.43 30.42
N ALA A 583 9.68 -15.63 29.40
CA ALA A 583 10.81 -16.55 29.46
C ALA A 583 11.80 -16.16 30.56
N ALA A 584 12.07 -14.86 30.70
CA ALA A 584 12.95 -14.32 31.74
C ALA A 584 12.37 -14.38 33.16
N ARG A 585 11.07 -14.70 33.30
CA ARG A 585 10.34 -14.67 34.60
C ARG A 585 9.79 -16.02 35.03
N GLY A 586 10.19 -17.09 34.37
CA GLY A 586 9.94 -18.45 34.86
C GLY A 586 8.69 -19.12 34.30
N ALA A 587 8.23 -18.71 33.12
CA ALA A 587 7.30 -19.54 32.34
C ALA A 587 7.88 -20.95 32.14
N THR A 588 7.04 -21.98 32.18
CA THR A 588 7.47 -23.37 31.96
C THR A 588 7.74 -23.64 30.48
N TRP A 589 6.95 -23.04 29.59
CA TRP A 589 7.30 -22.89 28.18
C TRP A 589 6.76 -21.57 27.65
N VAL A 590 7.36 -21.10 26.56
CA VAL A 590 6.90 -19.92 25.83
C VAL A 590 6.80 -20.22 24.34
N SER A 591 5.96 -19.47 23.65
CA SER A 591 5.75 -19.63 22.22
C SER A 591 5.52 -18.30 21.51
N ILE A 592 6.12 -18.10 20.33
CA ILE A 592 5.84 -16.99 19.43
C ILE A 592 5.46 -17.50 18.03
N HIS A 593 4.30 -17.08 17.54
CA HIS A 593 3.69 -17.56 16.31
C HIS A 593 3.42 -16.42 15.32
N ASN A 594 3.34 -16.77 14.03
CA ASN A 594 2.93 -15.89 12.94
C ASN A 594 1.52 -16.25 12.47
N GLY A 595 0.65 -15.25 12.44
CA GLY A 595 -0.64 -15.29 11.77
C GLY A 595 -1.80 -15.88 12.57
N GLY A 596 -1.64 -16.12 13.87
CA GLY A 596 -2.71 -16.67 14.70
C GLY A 596 -3.98 -15.80 14.64
N GLY A 597 -5.13 -16.39 14.34
CA GLY A 597 -6.38 -15.65 14.24
C GLY A 597 -6.70 -15.13 12.84
N CYS A 598 -6.22 -13.93 12.50
CA CYS A 598 -6.55 -13.25 11.24
C CYS A 598 -5.90 -13.88 9.99
N GLY A 599 -4.85 -14.71 10.18
CA GLY A 599 -4.19 -15.44 9.10
C GLY A 599 -2.70 -15.08 8.97
N TRP A 600 -1.97 -15.93 8.25
CA TRP A 600 -0.53 -15.83 8.01
C TRP A 600 -0.10 -14.46 7.46
N GLY A 601 0.92 -13.85 8.08
CA GLY A 601 1.49 -12.55 7.68
C GLY A 601 0.81 -11.34 8.30
N GLU A 602 -0.37 -11.50 8.89
CA GLU A 602 -1.18 -10.38 9.42
C GLU A 602 -0.98 -10.15 10.93
N VAL A 603 -0.33 -11.09 11.63
CA VAL A 603 -0.31 -11.16 13.10
C VAL A 603 1.01 -11.70 13.62
N ILE A 604 1.50 -11.15 14.73
CA ILE A 604 2.53 -11.78 15.57
C ILE A 604 1.93 -12.02 16.95
N ASN A 605 1.87 -13.29 17.36
CA ASN A 605 1.12 -13.71 18.54
C ASN A 605 1.88 -14.70 19.42
N GLY A 606 1.96 -14.41 20.71
CA GLY A 606 2.71 -15.15 21.71
C GLY A 606 1.88 -15.64 22.90
N GLY A 607 2.39 -16.68 23.54
CA GLY A 607 1.74 -17.35 24.66
C GLY A 607 2.73 -18.08 25.55
N PHE A 608 2.22 -18.62 26.65
CA PHE A 608 2.99 -19.32 27.66
C PHE A 608 2.25 -20.54 28.19
N GLY A 609 3.00 -21.44 28.85
CA GLY A 609 2.44 -22.36 29.82
C GLY A 609 3.26 -22.39 31.10
N MET A 610 2.59 -22.66 32.23
CA MET A 610 3.17 -22.60 33.55
C MET A 610 2.64 -23.71 34.46
N VAL A 611 3.53 -24.60 34.90
CA VAL A 611 3.18 -25.70 35.79
C VAL A 611 3.18 -25.23 37.25
N LEU A 612 2.07 -25.49 37.93
CA LEU A 612 1.86 -25.36 39.36
C LEU A 612 2.08 -26.70 40.04
N ASP A 613 3.23 -26.83 40.71
CA ASP A 613 3.72 -28.06 41.33
C ASP A 613 3.67 -28.05 42.86
N GLY A 614 3.09 -27.00 43.45
CA GLY A 614 2.98 -26.80 44.90
C GLY A 614 4.22 -26.16 45.54
N THR A 615 5.30 -25.95 44.81
CA THR A 615 6.56 -25.43 45.39
C THR A 615 6.52 -23.92 45.61
N ALA A 616 7.32 -23.44 46.57
CA ALA A 616 7.47 -22.01 46.84
C ALA A 616 8.19 -21.26 45.69
N ASP A 617 9.08 -21.94 44.95
CA ASP A 617 9.69 -21.37 43.75
C ASP A 617 8.65 -21.08 42.68
N THR A 618 7.63 -21.94 42.56
CA THR A 618 6.50 -21.69 41.65
C THR A 618 5.65 -20.51 42.09
N ASP A 619 5.41 -20.29 43.39
CA ASP A 619 4.72 -19.08 43.90
C ASP A 619 5.43 -17.79 43.44
N ARG A 620 6.77 -17.78 43.53
CA ARG A 620 7.59 -16.65 43.04
C ARG A 620 7.49 -16.48 41.52
N ARG A 621 7.71 -17.56 40.76
CA ARG A 621 7.68 -17.51 39.28
C ARG A 621 6.33 -17.06 38.76
N CYS A 622 5.22 -17.59 39.28
CA CYS A 622 3.89 -17.28 38.76
C CYS A 622 3.51 -15.83 39.02
N SER A 623 3.85 -15.31 40.21
CA SER A 623 3.60 -13.91 40.55
C SER A 623 4.39 -12.96 39.65
N GLN A 624 5.66 -13.27 39.36
CA GLN A 624 6.51 -12.43 38.49
C GLN A 624 6.09 -12.49 37.03
N MET A 625 5.87 -13.70 36.49
CA MET A 625 5.54 -13.88 35.08
C MET A 625 4.14 -13.34 34.77
N LEU A 626 3.10 -13.69 35.55
CA LEU A 626 1.73 -13.22 35.28
C LEU A 626 1.60 -11.69 35.44
N HIS A 627 2.38 -11.09 36.33
CA HIS A 627 2.45 -9.63 36.42
C HIS A 627 3.03 -9.01 35.14
N TRP A 628 4.10 -9.58 34.58
CA TRP A 628 4.65 -9.11 33.29
C TRP A 628 3.70 -9.37 32.12
N ASP A 629 3.19 -10.60 32.00
CA ASP A 629 2.30 -11.05 30.92
C ASP A 629 1.05 -10.16 30.79
N VAL A 630 0.61 -9.52 31.88
CA VAL A 630 -0.50 -8.55 31.86
C VAL A 630 0.00 -7.11 31.75
N CYS A 631 0.90 -6.67 32.64
CA CYS A 631 1.27 -5.26 32.73
C CYS A 631 2.03 -4.76 31.50
N ASN A 632 2.70 -5.63 30.74
CA ASN A 632 3.34 -5.24 29.47
C ASN A 632 2.33 -4.63 28.48
N GLY A 633 1.25 -5.35 28.17
CA GLY A 633 0.20 -4.92 27.25
C GLY A 633 -0.65 -3.80 27.80
N VAL A 634 -0.95 -3.78 29.11
CA VAL A 634 -1.62 -2.63 29.75
C VAL A 634 -0.74 -1.37 29.60
N SER A 635 0.57 -1.48 29.81
CA SER A 635 1.51 -0.36 29.65
C SER A 635 1.58 0.14 28.21
N ARG A 636 1.64 -0.77 27.23
CA ARG A 636 1.61 -0.42 25.81
C ARG A 636 0.30 0.26 25.42
N ARG A 637 -0.84 -0.28 25.83
CA ARG A 637 -2.17 0.30 25.56
C ARG A 637 -2.35 1.66 26.24
N SER A 638 -1.77 1.83 27.43
CA SER A 638 -1.68 3.12 28.13
C SER A 638 -0.91 4.12 27.27
N TRP A 639 0.31 3.77 26.84
CA TRP A 639 1.15 4.63 25.99
C TRP A 639 0.44 5.08 24.70
N ALA A 640 -0.34 4.18 24.09
CA ALA A 640 -1.12 4.47 22.89
C ALA A 640 -2.40 5.30 23.14
N GLY A 641 -2.67 5.71 24.38
CA GLY A 641 -3.76 6.63 24.70
C GLY A 641 -5.07 6.01 25.18
N ASN A 642 -5.08 4.73 25.59
CA ASN A 642 -6.30 4.14 26.12
C ASN A 642 -6.54 4.48 27.60
N ASP A 643 -7.67 5.15 27.89
CA ASP A 643 -8.04 5.59 29.25
C ASP A 643 -8.14 4.47 30.28
N ASN A 644 -8.70 3.32 29.89
CA ASN A 644 -8.80 2.16 30.79
C ASN A 644 -7.41 1.63 31.16
N ALA A 645 -6.49 1.63 30.20
CA ALA A 645 -5.12 1.18 30.40
C ALA A 645 -4.30 2.15 31.25
N MET A 646 -4.44 3.46 31.03
CA MET A 646 -3.81 4.50 31.85
C MET A 646 -4.27 4.41 33.32
N MET A 647 -5.57 4.21 33.55
CA MET A 647 -6.11 3.98 34.90
C MET A 647 -5.53 2.71 35.52
N THR A 648 -5.60 1.59 34.79
CA THR A 648 -5.17 0.27 35.30
C THR A 648 -3.69 0.25 35.63
N ILE A 649 -2.83 0.76 34.75
CA ILE A 649 -1.38 0.73 34.99
C ILE A 649 -0.96 1.64 36.15
N LYS A 650 -1.70 2.73 36.38
CA LYS A 650 -1.49 3.59 37.54
C LYS A 650 -1.80 2.86 38.84
N GLU A 651 -2.92 2.14 38.90
CA GLU A 651 -3.26 1.31 40.07
C GLU A 651 -2.20 0.21 40.29
N GLU A 652 -1.67 -0.41 39.22
CA GLU A 652 -0.60 -1.42 39.34
C GLU A 652 0.72 -0.81 39.85
N MET A 653 1.10 0.40 39.44
CA MET A 653 2.26 1.11 40.00
C MET A 653 2.07 1.48 41.48
N GLU A 654 0.83 1.78 41.90
CA GLU A 654 0.51 2.02 43.31
C GLU A 654 0.58 0.73 44.14
N ARG A 655 0.16 -0.41 43.57
CA ARG A 655 0.27 -1.75 44.19
C ARG A 655 1.72 -2.25 44.25
N ASN A 656 2.54 -1.92 43.25
CA ASN A 656 3.91 -2.39 43.13
C ASN A 656 4.87 -1.23 42.83
N ALA A 657 5.50 -0.68 43.87
CA ALA A 657 6.41 0.46 43.76
C ALA A 657 7.67 0.20 42.91
N ALA A 658 8.00 -1.06 42.60
CA ALA A 658 9.10 -1.40 41.69
C ALA A 658 8.70 -1.30 40.21
N LEU A 659 7.40 -1.26 39.90
CA LEU A 659 6.90 -0.99 38.57
C LEU A 659 6.90 0.53 38.34
N GLN A 660 7.66 0.97 37.35
CA GLN A 660 7.66 2.35 36.87
C GLN A 660 7.55 2.33 35.36
N VAL A 661 6.47 2.92 34.84
CA VAL A 661 6.20 2.98 33.40
C VAL A 661 6.05 4.44 32.98
N THR A 662 6.33 4.71 31.71
CA THR A 662 6.11 6.03 31.13
C THR A 662 4.62 6.26 30.95
N MET A 663 4.08 7.28 31.63
CA MET A 663 2.71 7.75 31.39
C MET A 663 2.70 8.73 30.22
N PRO A 664 1.81 8.56 29.23
CA PRO A 664 1.73 9.48 28.10
C PRO A 664 1.20 10.86 28.53
N THR A 665 1.64 11.90 27.82
CA THR A 665 1.05 13.24 27.89
C THR A 665 0.56 13.59 26.48
N PHE A 666 -0.72 13.90 26.32
CA PHE A 666 -1.28 14.21 25.01
C PHE A 666 -1.16 15.70 24.69
N ALA A 667 -0.84 16.00 23.43
CA ALA A 667 -0.90 17.38 22.92
C ALA A 667 -2.36 17.84 22.82
N GLU A 668 -2.61 19.13 23.05
CA GLU A 668 -3.95 19.70 22.83
C GLU A 668 -4.27 19.77 21.34
N ASN A 669 -5.43 19.27 20.91
CA ASN A 669 -5.86 19.33 19.51
C ASN A 669 -5.81 20.75 18.92
N LYS A 670 -6.14 21.78 19.71
CA LYS A 670 -6.02 23.18 19.28
C LYS A 670 -4.59 23.60 18.93
N MET A 671 -3.60 23.03 19.63
CA MET A 671 -2.19 23.26 19.32
C MET A 671 -1.80 22.56 18.02
N LEU A 672 -2.26 21.32 17.82
CA LEU A 672 -2.06 20.59 16.57
C LEU A 672 -2.73 21.31 15.39
N GLU A 673 -3.98 21.75 15.52
CA GLU A 673 -4.67 22.53 14.48
C GLU A 673 -3.94 23.83 14.15
N LYS A 674 -3.33 24.49 15.15
CA LYS A 674 -2.61 25.75 14.94
C LYS A 674 -1.27 25.58 14.23
N PHE A 675 -0.51 24.52 14.55
CA PHE A 675 0.88 24.36 14.11
C PHE A 675 1.10 23.23 13.09
N CYS A 676 0.13 22.31 12.97
CA CYS A 676 0.11 21.18 12.04
C CYS A 676 -1.04 21.30 11.03
N ALA A 677 -1.70 22.45 10.94
CA ALA A 677 -2.51 22.75 9.75
C ALA A 677 -1.63 22.52 8.52
N GLU A 678 -2.04 21.59 7.68
CA GLU A 678 -1.41 21.36 6.38
C GLU A 678 -1.34 22.70 5.63
N GLU A 679 -0.20 23.01 5.01
CA GLU A 679 -0.26 23.97 3.90
C GLU A 679 -1.32 23.45 2.92
N PRO A 680 -2.26 24.30 2.45
CA PRO A 680 -3.35 23.86 1.61
C PRO A 680 -2.80 23.13 0.38
N ARG A 681 -3.17 21.86 0.24
CA ARG A 681 -2.85 21.03 -0.93
C ARG A 681 -3.25 21.81 -2.19
N PRO A 682 -2.43 21.79 -3.26
CA PRO A 682 -2.66 22.66 -4.41
C PRO A 682 -3.91 22.18 -5.16
N GLY A 683 -5.09 22.67 -4.79
CA GLY A 683 -6.27 22.54 -5.62
C GLY A 683 -5.93 23.10 -6.99
N CYS A 684 -6.00 22.27 -8.02
CA CYS A 684 -5.73 22.68 -9.39
C CYS A 684 -7.06 23.13 -10.02
N ASP A 685 -7.04 24.26 -10.71
CA ASP A 685 -8.24 24.78 -11.39
C ASP A 685 -8.57 23.92 -12.62
N THR A 686 -7.55 23.33 -13.27
CA THR A 686 -7.72 22.43 -14.41
C THR A 686 -6.73 21.28 -14.34
N VAL A 687 -7.19 20.05 -14.58
CA VAL A 687 -6.35 18.86 -14.68
C VAL A 687 -6.62 18.14 -15.99
N PHE A 688 -5.56 17.82 -16.74
CA PHE A 688 -5.62 16.95 -17.91
C PHE A 688 -5.29 15.52 -17.52
N VAL A 689 -6.12 14.56 -17.95
CA VAL A 689 -5.95 13.12 -17.70
C VAL A 689 -6.02 12.32 -19.00
N ASN A 690 -5.58 11.06 -18.94
CA ASN A 690 -5.61 10.13 -20.08
C ASN A 690 -4.91 10.74 -21.30
N CYS A 691 -3.65 11.16 -21.11
CA CYS A 691 -2.84 11.79 -22.15
C CYS A 691 -1.44 11.21 -22.18
N ASN A 692 -0.75 11.30 -23.31
CA ASN A 692 0.67 11.00 -23.40
C ASN A 692 1.43 12.31 -23.27
N VAL A 693 2.29 12.46 -22.25
CA VAL A 693 2.96 13.73 -21.97
C VAL A 693 4.44 13.64 -22.37
N ALA A 694 4.87 14.46 -23.31
CA ALA A 694 6.28 14.68 -23.61
C ALA A 694 6.77 15.90 -22.83
N THR A 695 7.39 15.69 -21.66
CA THR A 695 7.72 16.80 -20.75
C THR A 695 8.87 17.67 -21.25
N MET A 696 9.76 17.13 -22.09
CA MET A 696 11.01 17.75 -22.53
C MET A 696 11.99 18.10 -21.40
N LYS A 697 11.74 17.61 -20.18
CA LYS A 697 12.58 17.80 -19.01
C LYS A 697 13.97 17.20 -19.22
N GLU A 698 14.99 17.82 -18.62
CA GLU A 698 16.37 17.34 -18.69
C GLU A 698 16.66 16.23 -17.66
N GLY A 699 17.54 15.30 -18.04
CA GLY A 699 18.22 14.41 -17.09
C GLY A 699 17.54 13.09 -16.75
N GLU A 700 16.36 12.77 -17.30
CA GLU A 700 15.61 11.56 -16.89
C GLU A 700 16.03 10.27 -17.63
N GLY A 701 16.86 10.34 -18.67
CA GLY A 701 17.28 9.16 -19.45
C GLY A 701 16.16 8.48 -20.24
N VAL A 702 14.95 9.04 -20.21
CA VAL A 702 13.76 8.64 -20.99
C VAL A 702 13.64 9.60 -22.18
N ALA A 703 13.52 9.05 -23.40
CA ALA A 703 13.34 9.86 -24.61
C ALA A 703 12.14 10.81 -24.46
N TYR A 704 12.31 12.08 -24.85
CA TYR A 704 11.32 13.17 -24.72
C TYR A 704 10.83 13.47 -23.27
N GLY A 705 11.31 12.73 -22.26
CA GLY A 705 10.69 12.71 -20.93
C GLY A 705 9.24 12.21 -20.97
N MET A 706 8.99 11.14 -21.75
CA MET A 706 7.64 10.59 -21.95
C MET A 706 7.00 10.05 -20.67
N ILE A 707 5.75 10.43 -20.44
CA ILE A 707 4.86 9.88 -19.42
C ILE A 707 3.60 9.37 -20.13
N ALA A 708 3.44 8.05 -20.16
CA ALA A 708 2.21 7.41 -20.66
C ALA A 708 1.13 7.44 -19.58
N ASP A 709 -0.13 7.64 -19.99
CA ASP A 709 -1.26 7.85 -19.07
C ASP A 709 -0.97 8.93 -18.01
N GLY A 710 -0.50 10.07 -18.51
CA GLY A 710 -0.08 11.21 -17.72
C GLY A 710 -1.24 12.05 -17.19
N VAL A 711 -0.94 12.75 -16.09
CA VAL A 711 -1.76 13.76 -15.43
C VAL A 711 -0.98 15.07 -15.42
N VAL A 712 -1.61 16.15 -15.89
CA VAL A 712 -1.05 17.51 -15.82
C VAL A 712 -2.03 18.40 -15.05
N GLY A 713 -1.64 18.86 -13.86
CA GLY A 713 -2.43 19.74 -13.02
C GLY A 713 -1.97 21.20 -13.12
N ILE A 714 -2.92 22.10 -13.35
CA ILE A 714 -2.72 23.53 -13.57
C ILE A 714 -3.50 24.33 -12.52
N LYS A 715 -2.86 25.33 -11.93
CA LYS A 715 -3.48 26.32 -11.04
C LYS A 715 -2.92 27.70 -11.30
N ASP A 716 -3.78 28.71 -11.39
CA ASP A 716 -3.39 30.12 -11.59
C ASP A 716 -2.43 30.32 -12.78
N GLY A 717 -2.63 29.54 -13.85
CA GLY A 717 -1.80 29.55 -15.06
C GLY A 717 -0.43 28.89 -14.95
N GLU A 718 -0.16 28.18 -13.84
CA GLU A 718 1.06 27.44 -13.60
C GLU A 718 0.82 25.94 -13.47
N ILE A 719 1.77 25.15 -13.95
CA ILE A 719 1.80 23.72 -13.76
C ILE A 719 2.14 23.46 -12.29
N LYS A 720 1.24 22.79 -11.57
CA LYS A 720 1.45 22.36 -10.17
C LYS A 720 1.81 20.89 -10.06
N PHE A 721 1.42 20.09 -11.04
CA PHE A 721 1.70 18.66 -11.07
C PHE A 721 1.90 18.15 -12.50
N VAL A 722 2.87 17.27 -12.69
CA VAL A 722 3.02 16.43 -13.88
C VAL A 722 3.48 15.06 -13.41
N GLY A 723 2.73 14.01 -13.73
CA GLY A 723 3.06 12.66 -13.28
C GLY A 723 2.20 11.60 -13.97
N LYS A 724 2.46 10.35 -13.65
CA LYS A 724 1.69 9.22 -14.19
C LYS A 724 0.49 8.91 -13.30
N ARG A 725 -0.66 8.60 -13.91
CA ARG A 725 -1.86 8.21 -13.17
C ARG A 725 -1.62 6.95 -12.32
N GLY A 726 -2.20 6.87 -11.12
CA GLY A 726 -1.96 5.78 -10.18
C GLY A 726 -0.60 5.79 -9.47
N GLU A 727 0.24 6.80 -9.71
CA GLU A 727 1.55 6.95 -9.06
C GLU A 727 1.64 8.30 -8.33
N GLY A 728 2.27 8.29 -7.15
CA GLY A 728 2.47 9.49 -6.33
C GLY A 728 1.14 10.20 -6.01
N ASP A 729 1.15 11.54 -6.13
CA ASP A 729 -0.01 12.38 -5.83
C ASP A 729 -1.00 12.53 -7.01
N ALA A 730 -0.82 11.79 -8.11
CA ALA A 730 -1.58 12.00 -9.35
C ALA A 730 -3.09 11.85 -9.15
N ASP A 731 -3.53 10.80 -8.47
CA ASP A 731 -4.97 10.56 -8.26
C ASP A 731 -5.57 11.60 -7.31
N ALA A 732 -4.82 12.04 -6.29
CA ALA A 732 -5.26 13.09 -5.37
C ALA A 732 -5.39 14.46 -6.07
N VAL A 733 -4.49 14.77 -7.02
CA VAL A 733 -4.58 15.99 -7.85
C VAL A 733 -5.83 15.95 -8.74
N VAL A 734 -6.17 14.80 -9.31
CA VAL A 734 -7.38 14.62 -10.12
C VAL A 734 -8.65 14.77 -9.27
N GLU A 735 -8.69 14.16 -8.09
CA GLU A 735 -9.84 14.23 -7.18
C GLU A 735 -10.08 15.64 -6.63
N GLY A 736 -9.01 16.42 -6.43
CA GLY A 736 -9.05 17.78 -5.89
C GLY A 736 -9.23 18.90 -6.93
N ALA A 737 -9.42 18.55 -8.20
CA ALA A 737 -9.48 19.53 -9.29
C ALA A 737 -10.85 20.19 -9.45
N GLU A 738 -10.90 21.46 -9.86
CA GLU A 738 -12.16 22.13 -10.21
C GLU A 738 -12.70 21.67 -11.57
N ASP A 739 -11.83 21.47 -12.56
CA ASP A 739 -12.15 20.98 -13.91
C ASP A 739 -11.19 19.86 -14.31
N VAL A 740 -11.74 18.69 -14.72
CA VAL A 740 -10.95 17.55 -15.19
C VAL A 740 -11.28 17.31 -16.66
N LYS A 741 -10.28 17.39 -17.53
CA LYS A 741 -10.43 17.11 -18.97
C LYS A 741 -9.70 15.85 -19.37
N ASP A 742 -10.47 14.90 -19.90
CA ASP A 742 -9.95 13.70 -20.55
C ASP A 742 -9.49 14.06 -21.98
N LEU A 743 -8.21 13.81 -22.28
CA LEU A 743 -7.64 14.11 -23.60
C LEU A 743 -7.65 12.91 -24.56
N GLU A 744 -8.26 11.78 -24.16
CA GLU A 744 -8.50 10.59 -24.99
C GLU A 744 -7.22 9.97 -25.61
N GLY A 745 -6.13 9.96 -24.85
CA GLY A 745 -4.83 9.42 -25.25
C GLY A 745 -4.00 10.34 -26.15
N ARG A 746 -4.43 11.58 -26.37
CA ARG A 746 -3.69 12.58 -27.16
C ARG A 746 -2.35 12.95 -26.54
N LEU A 747 -1.43 13.37 -27.41
CA LEU A 747 -0.12 13.87 -27.03
C LEU A 747 -0.21 15.30 -26.47
N VAL A 748 0.49 15.55 -25.36
CA VAL A 748 0.68 16.86 -24.74
C VAL A 748 2.18 17.20 -24.74
N THR A 749 2.53 18.38 -25.23
CA THR A 749 3.91 18.91 -25.24
C THR A 749 3.94 20.32 -24.64
N PRO A 750 5.11 20.86 -24.26
CA PRO A 750 5.27 22.31 -24.13
C PRO A 750 4.81 23.02 -25.40
N GLY A 751 4.33 24.25 -25.25
CA GLY A 751 4.02 25.13 -26.36
C GLY A 751 5.25 25.37 -27.24
N LEU A 752 5.05 25.50 -28.55
CA LEU A 752 6.17 25.74 -29.46
C LEU A 752 6.66 27.19 -29.32
N ILE A 753 7.97 27.37 -29.41
CA ILE A 753 8.64 28.66 -29.28
C ILE A 753 9.41 28.93 -30.57
N ASP A 754 9.07 30.03 -31.26
CA ASP A 754 9.87 30.51 -32.38
C ASP A 754 10.90 31.52 -31.87
N CYS A 755 12.10 31.03 -31.60
CA CYS A 755 13.16 31.85 -30.99
C CYS A 755 13.92 32.74 -31.98
N HIS A 756 13.48 32.83 -33.24
CA HIS A 756 14.14 33.65 -34.26
C HIS A 756 13.21 34.04 -35.40
N THR A 757 12.65 35.26 -35.34
CA THR A 757 11.83 35.79 -36.44
C THR A 757 12.07 37.27 -36.70
N HIS A 758 11.78 37.69 -37.94
CA HIS A 758 11.61 39.08 -38.31
C HIS A 758 10.21 39.27 -38.89
N VAL A 759 9.17 38.81 -38.19
CA VAL A 759 7.81 38.70 -38.75
C VAL A 759 7.15 40.05 -39.07
N ILE A 760 7.66 41.14 -38.49
CA ILE A 760 7.19 42.51 -38.72
C ILE A 760 8.10 43.19 -39.74
N TYR A 761 7.55 43.49 -40.91
CA TYR A 761 8.18 44.29 -41.96
C TYR A 761 7.11 44.76 -42.95
N GLY A 762 7.39 45.88 -43.63
CA GLY A 762 6.53 46.42 -44.67
C GLY A 762 6.84 45.87 -46.07
N GLY A 763 5.80 45.56 -46.83
CA GLY A 763 5.89 45.18 -48.24
C GLY A 763 6.17 43.69 -48.49
N ASN A 764 6.51 43.36 -49.75
CA ASN A 764 6.60 41.98 -50.24
C ASN A 764 7.75 41.84 -51.28
N ARG A 765 8.59 40.81 -51.13
CA ARG A 765 9.75 40.53 -52.01
C ARG A 765 9.56 39.36 -52.99
N SER A 766 8.34 38.83 -53.13
CA SER A 766 8.01 37.75 -54.08
C SER A 766 8.40 38.07 -55.53
N LYS A 767 8.24 39.33 -55.97
CA LYS A 767 8.67 39.77 -57.30
C LYS A 767 10.19 39.73 -57.47
N GLU A 768 10.95 40.07 -56.44
CA GLU A 768 12.41 39.93 -56.45
C GLU A 768 12.80 38.46 -56.57
N TRP A 769 12.15 37.59 -55.81
CA TRP A 769 12.40 36.15 -55.87
C TRP A 769 12.12 35.59 -57.27
N GLU A 770 11.02 36.00 -57.90
CA GLU A 770 10.71 35.65 -59.30
C GLU A 770 11.80 36.13 -60.28
N LEU A 771 12.31 37.36 -60.11
CA LEU A 771 13.38 37.90 -60.95
C LEU A 771 14.69 37.13 -60.79
N LYS A 772 15.08 36.80 -59.55
CA LYS A 772 16.29 36.00 -59.27
C LYS A 772 16.21 34.62 -59.91
N LEU A 773 15.05 33.95 -59.83
CA LEU A 773 14.84 32.65 -60.46
C LEU A 773 14.86 32.71 -62.00
N LYS A 774 14.54 33.86 -62.59
CA LYS A 774 14.69 34.12 -64.03
C LYS A 774 16.12 34.50 -64.44
N GLY A 775 17.07 34.50 -63.50
CA GLY A 775 18.50 34.75 -63.76
C GLY A 775 18.92 36.22 -63.70
N ALA A 776 18.09 37.12 -63.16
CA ALA A 776 18.48 38.54 -62.99
C ALA A 776 19.67 38.68 -62.04
N SER A 777 20.64 39.52 -62.42
CA SER A 777 21.79 39.87 -61.59
C SER A 777 21.39 40.73 -60.39
N TYR A 778 22.25 40.78 -59.37
CA TYR A 778 22.03 41.58 -58.17
C TYR A 778 21.79 43.08 -58.49
N GLU A 779 22.51 43.61 -59.47
CA GLU A 779 22.36 45.01 -59.93
C GLU A 779 21.02 45.26 -60.62
N GLU A 780 20.51 44.30 -61.39
CA GLU A 780 19.19 44.39 -62.03
C GLU A 780 18.06 44.32 -61.01
N VAL A 781 18.20 43.46 -60.01
CA VAL A 781 17.27 43.36 -58.87
C VAL A 781 17.26 44.66 -58.06
N ALA A 782 18.43 45.23 -57.76
CA ALA A 782 18.53 46.51 -57.04
C ALA A 782 17.95 47.69 -57.84
N LYS A 783 18.24 47.78 -59.15
CA LYS A 783 17.68 48.82 -60.05
C LYS A 783 16.16 48.73 -60.22
N ALA A 784 15.58 47.54 -60.11
CA ALA A 784 14.14 47.33 -60.13
C ALA A 784 13.45 47.63 -58.78
N GLY A 785 14.18 48.17 -57.80
CA GLY A 785 13.67 48.45 -56.46
C GLY A 785 13.54 47.20 -55.59
N GLY A 786 14.38 46.19 -55.79
CA GLY A 786 14.50 45.00 -54.93
C GLY A 786 15.53 45.18 -53.81
N GLY A 787 15.70 44.16 -52.97
CA GLY A 787 16.66 44.18 -51.86
C GLY A 787 16.07 44.66 -50.52
N ILE A 788 16.91 44.65 -49.48
CA ILE A 788 16.53 45.10 -48.12
C ILE A 788 16.02 46.55 -48.12
N VAL A 789 16.58 47.41 -48.99
CA VAL A 789 16.20 48.83 -49.13
C VAL A 789 14.70 49.02 -49.38
N ASN A 790 14.07 48.17 -50.17
CA ASN A 790 12.64 48.27 -50.44
C ASN A 790 11.78 47.87 -49.23
N THR A 791 12.24 46.87 -48.48
CA THR A 791 11.59 46.47 -47.22
C THR A 791 11.75 47.56 -46.17
N VAL A 792 12.93 48.19 -46.12
CA VAL A 792 13.19 49.34 -45.23
C VAL A 792 12.29 50.51 -45.56
N LYS A 793 12.16 50.86 -46.84
CA LYS A 793 11.25 51.91 -47.29
C LYS A 793 9.80 51.62 -46.87
N GLY A 794 9.29 50.42 -47.18
CA GLY A 794 7.93 50.02 -46.80
C GLY A 794 7.70 50.04 -45.29
N THR A 795 8.72 49.66 -44.51
CA THR A 795 8.66 49.68 -43.04
C THR A 795 8.68 51.11 -42.48
N ARG A 796 9.52 52.00 -43.03
CA ARG A 796 9.58 53.42 -42.65
C ARG A 796 8.28 54.16 -42.99
N GLU A 797 7.66 53.87 -44.13
CA GLU A 797 6.38 54.48 -44.54
C GLU A 797 5.17 53.93 -43.76
N GLY A 798 5.25 52.71 -43.26
CA GLY A 798 4.20 52.06 -42.48
C GLY A 798 3.95 52.70 -41.12
N SER A 799 2.68 52.80 -40.72
CA SER A 799 2.26 53.03 -39.34
C SER A 799 2.36 51.74 -38.51
N VAL A 800 2.39 51.86 -37.18
CA VAL A 800 2.36 50.69 -36.27
C VAL A 800 1.19 49.75 -36.60
N ALA A 801 -0.02 50.29 -36.75
CA ALA A 801 -1.22 49.50 -37.06
C ALA A 801 -1.14 48.78 -38.42
N SER A 802 -0.59 49.44 -39.46
CA SER A 802 -0.40 48.78 -40.76
C SER A 802 0.66 47.68 -40.71
N LEU A 803 1.73 47.86 -39.94
CA LEU A 803 2.76 46.83 -39.78
C LEU A 803 2.21 45.59 -39.06
N VAL A 804 1.39 45.79 -38.03
CA VAL A 804 0.66 44.69 -37.36
C VAL A 804 -0.30 43.99 -38.33
N ALA A 805 -1.06 44.75 -39.12
CA ALA A 805 -1.99 44.20 -40.10
C ALA A 805 -1.29 43.37 -41.18
N GLU A 806 -0.12 43.81 -41.65
CA GLU A 806 0.70 43.06 -42.62
C GLU A 806 1.36 41.81 -42.01
N ALA A 807 1.72 41.84 -40.72
CA ALA A 807 2.25 40.68 -40.00
C ALA A 807 1.16 39.66 -39.63
N ALA A 808 -0.10 40.09 -39.48
CA ALA A 808 -1.20 39.27 -38.98
C ALA A 808 -1.39 37.91 -39.70
N PRO A 809 -1.34 37.81 -41.04
CA PRO A 809 -1.46 36.51 -41.71
C PRO A 809 -0.31 35.55 -41.37
N ARG A 810 0.92 36.09 -41.25
CA ARG A 810 2.12 35.32 -40.90
C ARG A 810 2.02 34.81 -39.46
N LEU A 811 1.63 35.70 -38.55
CA LEU A 811 1.42 35.37 -37.14
C LEU A 811 0.32 34.32 -36.97
N LYS A 812 -0.84 34.49 -37.59
CA LYS A 812 -1.94 33.50 -37.52
C LYS A 812 -1.51 32.10 -37.98
N SER A 813 -0.65 32.02 -39.01
CA SER A 813 -0.08 30.75 -39.46
C SER A 813 0.75 30.09 -38.34
N MET A 814 1.68 30.84 -37.74
CA MET A 814 2.52 30.34 -36.65
C MET A 814 1.68 29.91 -35.43
N LEU A 815 0.72 30.73 -35.02
CA LEU A 815 -0.14 30.45 -33.86
C LEU A 815 -1.02 29.22 -34.09
N SER A 816 -1.44 28.98 -35.33
CA SER A 816 -2.21 27.78 -35.68
C SER A 816 -1.41 26.49 -35.50
N GLU A 817 -0.07 26.55 -35.50
CA GLU A 817 0.82 25.41 -35.26
C GLU A 817 1.28 25.30 -33.80
N GLY A 818 0.63 25.98 -32.85
CA GLY A 818 0.90 25.80 -31.43
C GLY A 818 2.03 26.68 -30.90
N VAL A 819 2.41 27.73 -31.64
CA VAL A 819 3.39 28.71 -31.15
C VAL A 819 2.79 29.51 -29.99
N THR A 820 3.35 29.39 -28.79
CA THR A 820 2.92 30.13 -27.58
C THR A 820 3.79 31.33 -27.29
N THR A 821 5.05 31.30 -27.74
CA THR A 821 6.03 32.38 -27.57
C THR A 821 6.80 32.62 -28.85
N ILE A 822 7.03 33.88 -29.19
CA ILE A 822 7.77 34.29 -30.37
C ILE A 822 8.79 35.38 -30.01
N GLU A 823 9.98 35.27 -30.56
CA GLU A 823 10.90 36.39 -30.60
C GLU A 823 10.65 37.21 -31.88
N ILE A 824 10.51 38.52 -31.73
CA ILE A 824 10.36 39.46 -32.85
C ILE A 824 11.55 40.40 -32.84
N LYS A 825 12.41 40.23 -33.86
CA LYS A 825 13.54 41.11 -34.12
C LYS A 825 13.11 42.30 -34.98
N SER A 826 13.61 43.47 -34.62
CA SER A 826 13.50 44.68 -35.44
C SER A 826 14.53 44.62 -36.61
N GLY A 827 15.00 45.76 -37.12
CA GLY A 827 16.09 45.79 -38.11
C GLY A 827 15.68 45.96 -39.57
N TYR A 828 14.40 46.19 -39.84
CA TYR A 828 13.94 46.71 -41.14
C TYR A 828 13.60 48.20 -41.06
N GLY A 829 13.83 48.88 -39.94
CA GLY A 829 13.68 50.34 -39.83
C GLY A 829 14.98 51.08 -40.15
N LEU A 830 16.09 50.58 -39.61
CA LEU A 830 17.46 51.12 -39.71
C LEU A 830 17.58 52.62 -39.32
N GLU A 831 16.57 53.17 -38.67
CA GLU A 831 16.50 54.52 -38.09
C GLU A 831 15.59 54.47 -36.86
N GLU A 832 15.81 55.38 -35.90
CA GLU A 832 15.20 55.26 -34.57
C GLU A 832 13.66 55.18 -34.61
N GLU A 833 13.01 56.06 -35.37
CA GLU A 833 11.54 56.13 -35.41
C GLU A 833 10.92 54.87 -36.03
N ALA A 834 11.55 54.31 -37.07
CA ALA A 834 11.07 53.10 -37.69
C ALA A 834 11.32 51.85 -36.83
N GLU A 835 12.49 51.76 -36.19
CA GLU A 835 12.79 50.71 -35.21
C GLU A 835 11.83 50.76 -34.02
N ARG A 836 11.55 51.96 -33.50
CA ARG A 836 10.53 52.22 -32.47
C ARG A 836 9.16 51.70 -32.89
N LYS A 837 8.70 52.03 -34.11
CA LYS A 837 7.41 51.55 -34.64
C LYS A 837 7.35 50.03 -34.73
N MET A 838 8.44 49.36 -35.10
CA MET A 838 8.49 47.89 -35.15
C MET A 838 8.38 47.27 -33.76
N LEU A 839 9.11 47.79 -32.77
CA LEU A 839 9.07 47.30 -31.38
C LEU A 839 7.72 47.59 -30.70
N GLN A 840 7.10 48.73 -31.01
CA GLN A 840 5.73 49.03 -30.61
C GLN A 840 4.71 48.10 -31.28
N ALA A 841 4.90 47.77 -32.57
CA ALA A 841 4.07 46.80 -33.26
C ALA A 841 4.21 45.41 -32.64
N ALA A 842 5.41 45.00 -32.23
CA ALA A 842 5.64 43.75 -31.51
C ALA A 842 4.88 43.71 -30.16
N THR A 843 4.84 44.84 -29.43
CA THR A 843 4.05 44.98 -28.20
C THR A 843 2.54 44.85 -28.46
N LEU A 844 2.04 45.40 -29.58
CA LEU A 844 0.64 45.22 -29.97
C LEU A 844 0.33 43.80 -30.42
N VAL A 845 1.27 43.10 -31.08
CA VAL A 845 1.11 41.70 -31.47
C VAL A 845 0.86 40.81 -30.26
N GLU A 846 1.64 40.99 -29.19
CA GLU A 846 1.44 40.26 -27.92
C GLU A 846 0.02 40.42 -27.39
N LYS A 847 -0.45 41.67 -27.33
CA LYS A 847 -1.79 42.03 -26.85
C LYS A 847 -2.91 41.52 -27.75
N ASP A 848 -2.79 41.71 -29.06
CA ASP A 848 -3.88 41.50 -30.01
C ASP A 848 -4.04 40.02 -30.42
N PHE A 849 -2.98 39.21 -30.28
CA PHE A 849 -2.95 37.81 -30.72
C PHE A 849 -2.77 36.79 -29.58
N GLY A 850 -2.54 37.23 -28.34
CA GLY A 850 -2.42 36.32 -27.19
C GLY A 850 -1.22 35.37 -27.30
N VAL A 851 -0.08 35.92 -27.72
CA VAL A 851 1.22 35.23 -27.84
C VAL A 851 2.24 36.00 -27.02
N LYS A 852 3.13 35.31 -26.29
CA LYS A 852 4.21 35.98 -25.55
C LYS A 852 5.27 36.46 -26.54
N VAL A 853 5.74 37.70 -26.39
CA VAL A 853 6.71 38.30 -27.33
C VAL A 853 8.00 38.71 -26.62
N GLN A 854 9.13 38.23 -27.14
CA GLN A 854 10.46 38.76 -26.79
C GLN A 854 10.90 39.75 -27.86
N LYS A 855 11.10 41.02 -27.49
CA LYS A 855 11.42 42.11 -28.42
C LYS A 855 12.93 42.30 -28.50
N THR A 856 13.50 41.95 -29.63
CA THR A 856 14.94 42.07 -29.87
C THR A 856 15.24 43.26 -30.76
N PHE A 857 16.04 44.21 -30.28
CA PHE A 857 16.54 45.31 -31.09
C PHE A 857 17.69 44.84 -31.98
N LEU A 858 17.50 44.95 -33.30
CA LEU A 858 18.51 44.66 -34.32
C LEU A 858 18.70 45.88 -35.23
N GLY A 859 19.07 47.03 -34.67
CA GLY A 859 19.44 48.19 -35.50
C GLY A 859 20.66 47.90 -36.39
N ALA A 860 21.59 47.09 -35.88
CA ALA A 860 22.75 46.60 -36.61
C ALA A 860 22.41 45.39 -37.50
N HIS A 861 21.36 45.50 -38.33
CA HIS A 861 20.98 44.48 -39.32
C HIS A 861 21.65 44.68 -40.67
N ALA A 862 21.76 45.94 -41.11
CA ALA A 862 22.45 46.35 -42.33
C ALA A 862 22.79 47.84 -42.25
N VAL A 863 23.80 48.28 -43.00
CA VAL A 863 24.11 49.71 -43.12
C VAL A 863 23.11 50.36 -44.08
N PRO A 864 22.32 51.36 -43.64
CA PRO A 864 21.34 51.99 -44.50
C PRO A 864 22.03 52.91 -45.52
N VAL A 865 21.33 53.20 -46.62
CA VAL A 865 21.92 53.86 -47.81
C VAL A 865 22.57 55.21 -47.46
N GLU A 866 22.02 55.92 -46.48
CA GLU A 866 22.51 57.21 -46.02
C GLU A 866 23.91 57.11 -45.35
N TYR A 867 24.30 55.93 -44.88
CA TYR A 867 25.57 55.64 -44.19
C TYR A 867 26.53 54.78 -45.02
N THR A 868 26.30 54.61 -46.33
CA THR A 868 27.18 53.82 -47.20
C THR A 868 28.65 54.24 -47.05
N GLY A 869 29.51 53.31 -46.61
CA GLY A 869 30.95 53.55 -46.37
C GLY A 869 31.29 54.27 -45.06
N ARG A 870 30.31 54.44 -44.16
CA ARG A 870 30.42 55.09 -42.84
C ARG A 870 29.89 54.17 -41.73
N ASP A 871 30.22 52.90 -41.82
CA ASP A 871 29.68 51.82 -41.02
C ASP A 871 29.94 52.02 -39.52
N ASP A 872 31.10 52.57 -39.15
CA ASP A 872 31.43 52.92 -37.76
C ASP A 872 30.56 54.07 -37.21
N GLU A 873 30.26 55.09 -38.02
CA GLU A 873 29.33 56.17 -37.62
C GLU A 873 27.92 55.61 -37.40
N TYR A 874 27.50 54.67 -38.25
CA TYR A 874 26.21 54.01 -38.10
C TYR A 874 26.16 53.07 -36.89
N MET A 875 27.27 52.42 -36.53
CA MET A 875 27.34 51.61 -35.31
C MET A 875 27.15 52.46 -34.04
N GLU A 876 27.76 53.66 -33.99
CA GLU A 876 27.52 54.60 -32.89
C GLU A 876 26.05 55.05 -32.85
N GLU A 877 25.42 55.24 -34.01
CA GLU A 877 23.99 55.53 -34.12
C GLU A 877 23.13 54.36 -33.63
N CYS A 878 23.51 53.11 -33.93
CA CYS A 878 22.84 51.92 -33.38
C CYS A 878 22.91 51.88 -31.85
N ILE A 879 24.06 52.21 -31.26
CA ILE A 879 24.22 52.30 -29.80
C ILE A 879 23.33 53.42 -29.22
N ARG A 880 23.23 54.57 -29.90
CA ARG A 880 22.36 55.68 -29.52
C ARG A 880 20.88 55.27 -29.56
N MET A 881 20.44 54.65 -30.65
CA MET A 881 19.08 54.15 -30.84
C MET A 881 18.73 53.13 -29.75
N MET A 882 19.59 52.13 -29.54
CA MET A 882 19.42 51.11 -28.50
C MET A 882 19.20 51.73 -27.11
N ARG A 883 20.05 52.71 -26.72
CA ARG A 883 19.91 53.41 -25.44
C ARG A 883 18.59 54.17 -25.33
N SER A 884 18.15 54.84 -26.40
CA SER A 884 16.88 55.55 -26.46
C SER A 884 15.69 54.61 -26.30
N LEU A 885 15.64 53.54 -27.10
CA LEU A 885 14.53 52.58 -27.13
C LEU A 885 14.47 51.72 -25.85
N ASN A 886 15.62 51.39 -25.26
CA ASN A 886 15.67 50.73 -23.95
C ASN A 886 15.10 51.61 -22.84
N ALA A 887 15.36 52.93 -22.86
CA ALA A 887 14.81 53.86 -21.88
C ALA A 887 13.27 53.95 -21.93
N GLU A 888 12.66 53.52 -23.04
CA GLU A 888 11.21 53.41 -23.19
C GLU A 888 10.63 52.07 -22.73
N GLY A 889 11.48 51.09 -22.38
CA GLY A 889 11.05 49.78 -21.92
C GLY A 889 10.47 48.89 -23.03
N ILE A 890 10.88 49.09 -24.28
CA ILE A 890 10.37 48.34 -25.46
C ILE A 890 11.42 47.40 -26.08
N VAL A 891 12.55 47.17 -25.39
CA VAL A 891 13.66 46.30 -25.82
C VAL A 891 13.97 45.30 -24.70
N ASP A 892 13.91 44.01 -25.01
CA ASP A 892 14.22 42.92 -24.06
C ASP A 892 15.62 42.33 -24.32
N ALA A 893 16.06 42.32 -25.58
CA ALA A 893 17.35 41.83 -26.02
C ALA A 893 17.95 42.67 -27.15
N VAL A 894 19.25 42.52 -27.38
CA VAL A 894 20.00 43.18 -28.47
C VAL A 894 20.68 42.14 -29.32
N ASP A 895 20.64 42.36 -30.63
CA ASP A 895 21.27 41.50 -31.62
C ASP A 895 22.10 42.32 -32.62
N CYS A 896 23.00 41.67 -33.34
CA CYS A 896 23.86 42.24 -34.36
C CYS A 896 24.05 41.23 -35.49
N PHE A 897 23.96 41.68 -36.75
CA PHE A 897 24.29 40.85 -37.90
C PHE A 897 25.77 40.95 -38.23
N THR A 898 26.54 39.97 -37.75
CA THR A 898 28.00 39.90 -37.95
C THR A 898 28.33 38.95 -39.08
N GLU A 899 28.69 39.51 -40.22
CA GLU A 899 28.92 38.75 -41.45
C GLU A 899 29.72 39.60 -42.44
N SER A 900 30.25 38.98 -43.51
CA SER A 900 30.95 39.67 -44.62
C SER A 900 30.14 40.78 -45.29
N ILE A 901 28.81 40.70 -45.23
CA ILE A 901 27.85 41.68 -45.78
C ILE A 901 27.13 42.51 -44.70
N GLY A 902 27.51 42.33 -43.43
CA GLY A 902 26.93 42.99 -42.26
C GLY A 902 27.99 43.80 -41.51
N PHE A 903 28.10 43.57 -40.21
CA PHE A 903 29.04 44.25 -39.32
C PHE A 903 30.24 43.36 -38.96
N THR A 904 31.34 43.98 -38.56
CA THR A 904 32.56 43.28 -38.12
C THR A 904 32.49 42.90 -36.65
N VAL A 905 33.27 41.87 -36.26
CA VAL A 905 33.44 41.46 -34.85
C VAL A 905 33.74 42.64 -33.92
N VAL A 906 34.63 43.55 -34.33
CA VAL A 906 35.00 44.73 -33.52
C VAL A 906 33.83 45.68 -33.30
N GLN A 907 32.98 45.87 -34.31
CA GLN A 907 31.79 46.71 -34.21
C GLN A 907 30.74 46.05 -33.31
N THR A 908 30.56 44.73 -33.43
CA THR A 908 29.68 43.96 -32.55
C THR A 908 30.13 44.01 -31.10
N GLU A 909 31.43 43.92 -30.82
CA GLU A 909 31.97 44.08 -29.46
C GLU A 909 31.60 45.43 -28.84
N LYS A 910 31.62 46.52 -29.61
CA LYS A 910 31.21 47.84 -29.14
C LYS A 910 29.73 47.87 -28.76
N LEU A 911 28.86 47.34 -29.62
CA LEU A 911 27.43 47.28 -29.36
C LEU A 911 27.11 46.41 -28.14
N PHE A 912 27.70 45.22 -28.04
CA PHE A 912 27.47 44.31 -26.90
C PHE A 912 27.99 44.88 -25.59
N THR A 913 29.13 45.60 -25.61
CA THR A 913 29.63 46.30 -24.42
C THR A 913 28.61 47.33 -23.94
N ALA A 914 28.08 48.15 -24.85
CA ALA A 914 27.05 49.14 -24.51
C ALA A 914 25.74 48.50 -24.05
N ALA A 915 25.34 47.38 -24.64
CA ALA A 915 24.12 46.64 -24.26
C ALA A 915 24.25 46.02 -22.85
N LYS A 916 25.43 45.49 -22.48
CA LYS A 916 25.70 45.01 -21.11
C LYS A 916 25.61 46.10 -20.06
N GLU A 917 26.05 47.32 -20.35
CA GLU A 917 25.89 48.47 -19.44
C GLU A 917 24.42 48.75 -19.11
N LEU A 918 23.50 48.39 -20.02
CA LEU A 918 22.06 48.53 -19.85
C LEU A 918 21.38 47.31 -19.23
N GLY A 919 22.12 46.23 -18.98
CA GLY A 919 21.56 44.96 -18.48
C GLY A 919 20.73 44.19 -19.50
N LEU A 920 20.88 44.49 -20.80
CA LEU A 920 20.13 43.82 -21.87
C LEU A 920 20.69 42.43 -22.14
N LYS A 921 19.79 41.49 -22.46
CA LYS A 921 20.15 40.16 -22.96
C LYS A 921 20.79 40.31 -24.34
N LEU A 922 21.79 39.47 -24.65
CA LEU A 922 22.53 39.54 -25.91
C LEU A 922 22.26 38.32 -26.77
N ARG A 923 22.24 38.55 -28.08
CA ARG A 923 22.12 37.54 -29.14
C ARG A 923 23.00 37.95 -30.31
N LEU A 924 23.37 36.98 -31.15
CA LEU A 924 24.25 37.25 -32.28
C LEU A 924 23.83 36.46 -33.52
N HIS A 925 23.32 37.15 -34.54
CA HIS A 925 23.31 36.61 -35.90
C HIS A 925 24.73 36.53 -36.44
N GLY A 926 25.19 35.34 -36.82
CA GLY A 926 26.51 35.21 -37.39
C GLY A 926 26.86 33.85 -37.93
N ASP A 927 27.97 33.82 -38.65
CA ASP A 927 28.52 32.65 -39.31
C ASP A 927 27.55 31.97 -40.30
N GLN A 928 26.73 32.75 -41.02
CA GLN A 928 25.75 32.23 -41.98
C GLN A 928 26.40 31.89 -43.33
N LEU A 929 27.29 32.75 -43.81
CA LEU A 929 27.92 32.68 -45.13
C LEU A 929 29.43 32.47 -45.04
N ASN A 930 30.04 32.93 -43.95
CA ASN A 930 31.48 32.81 -43.70
C ASN A 930 31.76 32.59 -42.21
N ASP A 931 32.89 31.97 -41.87
CA ASP A 931 33.31 31.83 -40.47
C ASP A 931 33.97 33.12 -39.97
N PHE A 932 33.30 33.84 -39.08
CA PHE A 932 33.77 35.03 -38.38
C PHE A 932 34.05 34.76 -36.89
N GLY A 933 33.93 33.52 -36.43
CA GLY A 933 34.06 33.16 -35.02
C GLY A 933 32.93 33.73 -34.15
N CYS A 934 31.72 33.89 -34.70
CA CYS A 934 30.60 34.49 -34.00
C CYS A 934 30.18 33.65 -32.78
N GLY A 935 30.22 32.32 -32.86
CA GLY A 935 29.95 31.47 -31.70
C GLY A 935 30.88 31.74 -30.51
N ALA A 936 32.18 31.97 -30.76
CA ALA A 936 33.15 32.32 -29.73
C ALA A 936 32.90 33.74 -29.17
N LEU A 937 32.54 34.69 -30.04
CA LEU A 937 32.19 36.05 -29.64
C LEU A 937 30.94 36.09 -28.76
N ALA A 938 29.88 35.38 -29.16
CA ALA A 938 28.65 35.25 -28.39
C ALA A 938 28.93 34.70 -26.99
N SER A 939 29.70 33.61 -26.90
CA SER A 939 30.13 33.01 -25.63
C SER A 939 30.95 33.97 -24.76
N LYS A 940 31.92 34.70 -25.33
CA LYS A 940 32.72 35.73 -24.63
C LYS A 940 31.84 36.78 -23.94
N PHE A 941 30.71 37.14 -24.55
CA PHE A 941 29.77 38.10 -24.01
C PHE A 941 28.62 37.46 -23.22
N SER A 942 28.63 36.15 -23.01
CA SER A 942 27.52 35.43 -22.35
C SER A 942 26.19 35.71 -23.05
N ALA A 943 26.23 35.82 -24.38
CA ALA A 943 25.02 35.91 -25.19
C ALA A 943 24.23 34.60 -25.10
N LEU A 944 22.91 34.74 -25.11
CA LEU A 944 21.98 33.62 -24.99
C LEU A 944 22.08 32.69 -26.19
N SER A 945 22.27 33.25 -27.38
CA SER A 945 22.38 32.49 -28.60
C SER A 945 23.34 33.08 -29.63
N CYS A 946 23.88 32.19 -30.47
CA CYS A 946 24.40 32.52 -31.78
C CYS A 946 23.46 31.89 -32.82
N ASP A 947 22.99 32.70 -33.76
CA ASP A 947 21.95 32.36 -34.71
C ASP A 947 22.57 32.17 -36.10
N HIS A 948 22.00 31.26 -36.91
CA HIS A 948 22.50 30.76 -38.21
C HIS A 948 23.52 29.62 -38.11
N CYS A 949 24.77 29.93 -37.74
CA CYS A 949 25.83 28.96 -37.46
C CYS A 949 26.17 27.94 -38.57
N GLU A 950 25.83 28.15 -39.84
CA GLU A 950 26.18 27.24 -40.94
C GLU A 950 27.70 27.05 -41.10
N TYR A 951 28.48 28.11 -40.89
CA TYR A 951 29.94 28.12 -41.01
C TYR A 951 30.67 28.13 -39.67
N CYS A 952 29.95 28.03 -38.54
CA CYS A 952 30.53 28.03 -37.20
C CYS A 952 31.55 26.88 -37.06
N GLY A 953 32.82 27.22 -36.86
CA GLY A 953 33.92 26.26 -36.73
C GLY A 953 33.96 25.55 -35.38
N GLU A 954 34.77 24.48 -35.28
CA GLU A 954 34.89 23.67 -34.05
C GLU A 954 35.29 24.50 -32.81
N GLU A 955 36.19 25.47 -32.96
CA GLU A 955 36.62 26.36 -31.86
C GLU A 955 35.44 27.20 -31.34
N ALA A 956 34.62 27.73 -32.24
CA ALA A 956 33.45 28.52 -31.88
C ALA A 956 32.38 27.64 -31.20
N ILE A 957 32.15 26.43 -31.69
CA ILE A 957 31.24 25.44 -31.08
C ILE A 957 31.73 25.04 -29.68
N ASP A 958 33.05 24.82 -29.50
CA ASP A 958 33.63 24.52 -28.19
C ASP A 958 33.42 25.65 -27.19
N LYS A 959 33.59 26.91 -27.64
CA LYS A 959 33.31 28.08 -26.80
C LYS A 959 31.84 28.23 -26.46
N MET A 960 30.93 27.92 -27.39
CA MET A 960 29.49 27.91 -27.12
C MET A 960 29.14 26.87 -26.04
N ALA A 961 29.71 25.67 -26.12
CA ALA A 961 29.54 24.63 -25.10
C ALA A 961 30.04 25.08 -23.71
N GLU A 962 31.20 25.72 -23.65
CA GLU A 962 31.78 26.26 -22.41
C GLU A 962 30.93 27.40 -21.81
N GLY A 963 30.39 28.27 -22.67
CA GLY A 963 29.67 29.49 -22.27
C GLY A 963 28.17 29.32 -22.08
N GLY A 964 27.61 28.16 -22.45
CA GLY A 964 26.17 27.91 -22.43
C GLY A 964 25.39 28.70 -23.51
N THR A 965 26.06 29.16 -24.56
CA THR A 965 25.41 29.86 -25.68
C THR A 965 24.71 28.85 -26.60
N VAL A 966 23.42 29.06 -26.85
CA VAL A 966 22.61 28.19 -27.70
C VAL A 966 22.93 28.41 -29.19
N ALA A 967 23.03 27.34 -29.97
CA ALA A 967 23.09 27.42 -31.42
C ALA A 967 21.68 27.45 -32.00
N VAL A 968 21.26 28.55 -32.64
CA VAL A 968 19.95 28.64 -33.31
C VAL A 968 20.12 28.32 -34.79
N LEU A 969 19.61 27.16 -35.21
CA LEU A 969 19.74 26.64 -36.56
C LEU A 969 18.49 26.95 -37.38
N LEU A 970 18.69 27.34 -38.65
CA LEU A 970 17.62 27.89 -39.50
C LEU A 970 17.49 27.14 -40.85
N PRO A 971 16.97 25.89 -40.85
CA PRO A 971 16.90 25.02 -42.03
C PRO A 971 16.21 25.63 -43.26
N THR A 972 15.16 26.43 -43.03
CA THR A 972 14.37 27.06 -44.09
C THR A 972 15.13 28.21 -44.74
N ALA A 973 15.94 28.94 -43.96
CA ALA A 973 16.80 30.00 -44.49
C ALA A 973 17.91 29.42 -45.37
N ASN A 974 18.63 28.43 -44.85
CA ASN A 974 19.64 27.67 -45.60
C ASN A 974 19.08 27.14 -46.94
N TYR A 975 17.88 26.55 -46.90
CA TYR A 975 17.20 26.05 -48.10
C TYR A 975 16.84 27.14 -49.09
N PHE A 976 16.17 28.20 -48.63
CA PHE A 976 15.60 29.21 -49.52
C PHE A 976 16.68 30.03 -50.25
N ILE A 977 17.82 30.29 -49.60
CA ILE A 977 18.98 30.92 -50.25
C ILE A 977 19.85 29.94 -51.05
N SER A 978 19.51 28.64 -51.05
CA SER A 978 20.27 27.56 -51.70
C SER A 978 21.72 27.44 -51.21
N GLU A 979 21.95 27.69 -49.92
CA GLU A 979 23.26 27.48 -49.30
C GLU A 979 23.59 25.98 -49.25
N LYS A 980 24.82 25.63 -49.61
CA LYS A 980 25.30 24.24 -49.65
C LYS A 980 25.95 23.81 -48.36
N LYS A 981 26.56 24.74 -47.63
CA LYS A 981 27.11 24.49 -46.30
C LYS A 981 25.96 24.22 -45.33
N LEU A 982 26.15 23.20 -44.50
CA LEU A 982 25.23 22.85 -43.42
C LEU A 982 25.94 23.09 -42.08
N PRO A 983 25.20 23.44 -41.02
CA PRO A 983 25.77 23.52 -39.68
C PRO A 983 26.29 22.14 -39.23
N ASP A 984 27.37 22.13 -38.44
CA ASP A 984 27.95 20.88 -37.94
C ASP A 984 27.20 20.35 -36.70
N VAL A 985 25.99 19.87 -36.95
CA VAL A 985 25.11 19.25 -35.93
C VAL A 985 25.80 18.07 -35.23
N ALA A 986 26.63 17.31 -35.95
CA ALA A 986 27.33 16.15 -35.38
C ALA A 986 28.34 16.58 -34.32
N TYR A 987 29.10 17.64 -34.59
CA TYR A 987 30.05 18.19 -33.64
C TYR A 987 29.35 18.90 -32.47
N MET A 988 28.32 19.72 -32.74
CA MET A 988 27.50 20.36 -31.69
C MET A 988 26.91 19.32 -30.72
N ARG A 989 26.38 18.21 -31.24
CA ARG A 989 25.89 17.07 -30.44
C ARG A 989 26.98 16.46 -29.57
N THR A 990 28.17 16.24 -30.13
CA THR A 990 29.32 15.68 -29.39
C THR A 990 29.75 16.58 -28.23
N LYS A 991 29.67 17.91 -28.43
CA LYS A 991 30.00 18.93 -27.43
C LYS A 991 28.84 19.30 -26.51
N LYS A 992 27.65 18.71 -26.72
CA LYS A 992 26.42 18.97 -25.96
C LYS A 992 26.01 20.45 -25.98
N VAL A 993 26.21 21.12 -27.11
CA VAL A 993 25.65 22.46 -27.33
C VAL A 993 24.14 22.33 -27.52
N ASP A 994 23.37 23.15 -26.81
CA ASP A 994 21.93 23.26 -27.05
C ASP A 994 21.68 23.77 -28.48
N MET A 995 20.81 23.07 -29.22
CA MET A 995 20.47 23.40 -30.60
C MET A 995 18.99 23.80 -30.68
N ALA A 996 18.73 25.10 -30.85
CA ALA A 996 17.41 25.65 -31.05
C ALA A 996 17.06 25.75 -32.54
N LEU A 997 15.77 25.84 -32.85
CA LEU A 997 15.25 25.97 -34.20
C LEU A 997 14.31 27.17 -34.29
N GLY A 998 14.40 27.91 -35.39
CA GLY A 998 13.52 29.06 -35.66
C GLY A 998 13.12 29.15 -37.13
N THR A 999 12.04 29.88 -37.42
CA THR A 999 11.58 30.04 -38.82
C THR A 999 12.45 31.01 -39.60
N ASN A 1000 13.09 31.96 -38.91
CA ASN A 1000 13.66 33.15 -39.51
C ASN A 1000 12.67 33.84 -40.45
N CYS A 1001 11.39 33.90 -40.08
CA CYS A 1001 10.36 34.49 -40.92
C CYS A 1001 10.74 35.92 -41.35
N ASN A 1002 11.20 36.08 -42.60
CA ASN A 1002 11.64 37.34 -43.16
C ASN A 1002 11.46 37.32 -44.70
N PRO A 1003 11.37 38.48 -45.37
CA PRO A 1003 11.01 38.52 -46.78
C PRO A 1003 12.17 38.16 -47.73
N GLY A 1004 13.41 38.11 -47.24
CA GLY A 1004 14.62 38.03 -48.07
C GLY A 1004 15.25 36.63 -48.13
N SER A 1005 15.32 35.94 -47.00
CA SER A 1005 16.06 34.69 -46.85
C SER A 1005 15.23 33.54 -46.30
N SER A 1006 14.08 33.76 -45.65
CA SER A 1006 13.20 32.67 -45.20
C SER A 1006 11.75 33.14 -45.05
N PRO A 1007 10.94 33.14 -46.12
CA PRO A 1007 9.51 33.43 -46.03
C PRO A 1007 8.72 32.21 -45.49
N CYS A 1008 9.16 31.66 -44.35
CA CYS A 1008 8.54 30.52 -43.67
C CYS A 1008 7.75 31.00 -42.44
N CYS A 1009 6.57 30.44 -42.20
CA CYS A 1009 5.74 30.73 -41.02
C CYS A 1009 5.27 29.44 -40.32
N SER A 1010 6.08 28.36 -40.40
CA SER A 1010 5.75 27.03 -39.91
C SER A 1010 6.92 26.42 -39.16
N LEU A 1011 6.75 26.17 -37.85
CA LEU A 1011 7.75 25.45 -37.05
C LEU A 1011 7.68 23.94 -37.27
N LEU A 1012 6.51 23.39 -37.61
CA LEU A 1012 6.40 21.98 -37.99
C LEU A 1012 7.26 21.68 -39.23
N LEU A 1013 7.22 22.57 -40.23
CA LEU A 1013 8.09 22.47 -41.40
C LEU A 1013 9.57 22.64 -41.03
N VAL A 1014 9.90 23.57 -40.14
CA VAL A 1014 11.29 23.75 -39.66
C VAL A 1014 11.81 22.48 -38.99
N MET A 1015 11.03 21.84 -38.11
CA MET A 1015 11.40 20.58 -37.47
C MET A 1015 11.60 19.46 -38.49
N ASN A 1016 10.71 19.34 -39.47
CA ASN A 1016 10.86 18.36 -40.56
C ASN A 1016 12.15 18.60 -41.36
N MET A 1017 12.45 19.85 -41.70
CA MET A 1017 13.65 20.20 -42.45
C MET A 1017 14.93 20.03 -41.63
N ALA A 1018 14.89 20.30 -40.32
CA ALA A 1018 15.98 19.99 -39.41
C ALA A 1018 16.29 18.48 -39.40
N CYS A 1019 15.26 17.63 -39.36
CA CYS A 1019 15.44 16.18 -39.41
C CYS A 1019 15.97 15.71 -40.78
N THR A 1020 15.36 16.17 -41.87
CA THR A 1020 15.64 15.65 -43.22
C THR A 1020 16.90 16.23 -43.85
N ARG A 1021 17.25 17.50 -43.55
CA ARG A 1021 18.41 18.20 -44.11
C ARG A 1021 19.58 18.27 -43.14
N PHE A 1022 19.35 18.67 -41.90
CA PHE A 1022 20.40 18.86 -40.90
C PHE A 1022 20.71 17.59 -40.08
N ARG A 1023 19.95 16.51 -40.28
CA ARG A 1023 20.15 15.20 -39.62
C ARG A 1023 20.04 15.28 -38.09
N MET A 1024 19.17 16.16 -37.61
CA MET A 1024 18.67 16.10 -36.24
C MET A 1024 17.68 14.94 -36.11
N SER A 1025 17.58 14.37 -34.91
CA SER A 1025 16.49 13.45 -34.58
C SER A 1025 15.19 14.22 -34.32
N PRO A 1026 14.02 13.57 -34.40
CA PRO A 1026 12.75 14.20 -34.02
C PRO A 1026 12.73 14.72 -32.58
N GLU A 1027 13.43 14.06 -31.65
CA GLU A 1027 13.59 14.52 -30.27
C GLU A 1027 14.41 15.81 -30.19
N GLU A 1028 15.55 15.88 -30.88
CA GLU A 1028 16.35 17.11 -30.97
C GLU A 1028 15.57 18.24 -31.64
N ALA A 1029 14.76 17.93 -32.66
CA ALA A 1029 13.95 18.93 -33.34
C ALA A 1029 12.84 19.49 -32.44
N LEU A 1030 12.10 18.63 -31.71
CA LEU A 1030 11.09 19.08 -30.76
C LEU A 1030 11.72 19.85 -29.59
N ARG A 1031 12.88 19.41 -29.08
CA ARG A 1031 13.67 20.15 -28.08
C ARG A 1031 14.11 21.52 -28.61
N GLY A 1032 14.47 21.56 -29.89
CA GLY A 1032 14.91 22.75 -30.59
C GLY A 1032 13.85 23.85 -30.65
N VAL A 1033 12.57 23.49 -30.71
CA VAL A 1033 11.44 24.45 -30.70
C VAL A 1033 10.74 24.55 -29.34
N THR A 1034 11.26 23.91 -28.29
CA THR A 1034 10.72 23.98 -26.93
C THR A 1034 11.82 24.42 -25.95
N LEU A 1035 12.47 23.50 -25.25
CA LEU A 1035 13.43 23.84 -24.19
C LEU A 1035 14.65 24.61 -24.71
N SER A 1036 15.28 24.18 -25.81
CA SER A 1036 16.45 24.87 -26.34
C SER A 1036 16.07 26.23 -26.93
N ALA A 1037 14.89 26.38 -27.53
CA ALA A 1037 14.35 27.68 -27.93
C ALA A 1037 14.10 28.60 -26.72
N ALA A 1038 13.56 28.07 -25.62
CA ALA A 1038 13.39 28.82 -24.37
C ALA A 1038 14.74 29.31 -23.81
N LYS A 1039 15.79 28.47 -23.84
CA LYS A 1039 17.15 28.88 -23.47
C LYS A 1039 17.70 29.98 -24.38
N ALA A 1040 17.46 29.91 -25.69
CA ALA A 1040 17.93 30.91 -26.65
C ALA A 1040 17.35 32.32 -26.41
N ILE A 1041 16.16 32.41 -25.79
CA ILE A 1041 15.53 33.69 -25.37
C ILE A 1041 15.62 33.95 -23.85
N GLY A 1042 16.22 33.03 -23.09
CA GLY A 1042 16.41 33.14 -21.65
C GLY A 1042 15.11 33.08 -20.85
N LEU A 1043 14.22 32.14 -21.19
CA LEU A 1043 12.94 31.86 -20.53
C LEU A 1043 12.82 30.39 -20.07
N GLN A 1044 13.93 29.64 -20.03
CA GLN A 1044 13.93 28.21 -19.71
C GLN A 1044 13.43 27.87 -18.29
N GLU A 1045 13.50 28.82 -17.36
CA GLU A 1045 12.96 28.65 -16.00
C GLU A 1045 11.42 28.79 -15.97
N GLU A 1046 10.83 29.43 -16.99
CA GLU A 1046 9.41 29.75 -17.05
C GLU A 1046 8.63 28.83 -18.00
N ILE A 1047 9.23 28.45 -19.13
CA ILE A 1047 8.60 27.69 -20.23
C ILE A 1047 9.61 26.76 -20.93
N GLY A 1048 9.13 25.97 -21.89
CA GLY A 1048 9.96 25.09 -22.74
C GLY A 1048 10.03 23.63 -22.26
N SER A 1049 9.55 23.35 -21.04
CA SER A 1049 9.30 21.99 -20.53
C SER A 1049 8.03 21.99 -19.66
N LEU A 1050 7.44 20.81 -19.46
CA LEU A 1050 6.30 20.61 -18.57
C LEU A 1050 6.79 20.13 -17.21
N GLU A 1051 6.93 21.06 -16.27
CA GLU A 1051 7.45 20.81 -14.93
C GLU A 1051 6.65 21.62 -13.91
N ALA A 1052 6.49 21.07 -12.69
CA ALA A 1052 5.88 21.81 -11.60
C ALA A 1052 6.64 23.12 -11.33
N GLY A 1053 5.91 24.23 -11.22
CA GLY A 1053 6.42 25.59 -11.06
C GLY A 1053 6.54 26.39 -12.37
N LYS A 1054 6.46 25.77 -13.54
CA LYS A 1054 6.52 26.46 -14.84
C LYS A 1054 5.13 26.93 -15.29
N LYS A 1055 5.09 27.87 -16.25
CA LYS A 1055 3.83 28.33 -16.86
C LYS A 1055 3.18 27.21 -17.67
N ALA A 1056 1.86 27.14 -17.63
CA ALA A 1056 1.07 26.15 -18.38
C ALA A 1056 0.89 26.55 -19.85
N ASP A 1057 2.02 26.74 -20.55
CA ASP A 1057 2.10 26.95 -21.99
C ASP A 1057 2.30 25.59 -22.67
N LEU A 1058 1.23 25.01 -23.20
CA LEU A 1058 1.24 23.65 -23.73
C LEU A 1058 0.37 23.50 -24.98
N CYS A 1059 0.66 22.46 -25.75
CA CYS A 1059 -0.11 22.06 -26.91
C CYS A 1059 -0.64 20.64 -26.74
N VAL A 1060 -1.90 20.45 -27.12
CA VAL A 1060 -2.54 19.15 -27.25
C VAL A 1060 -2.63 18.84 -28.74
N TRP A 1061 -2.16 17.66 -29.13
CA TRP A 1061 -2.05 17.23 -30.52
C TRP A 1061 -2.93 16.02 -30.78
N ASP A 1062 -3.58 15.96 -31.94
CA ASP A 1062 -4.20 14.73 -32.48
C ASP A 1062 -3.09 13.77 -32.97
N ALA A 1063 -2.19 13.39 -32.06
CA ALA A 1063 -1.06 12.51 -32.25
C ALA A 1063 -0.89 11.60 -31.03
N SER A 1064 -0.24 10.45 -31.22
CA SER A 1064 0.11 9.52 -30.14
C SER A 1064 1.59 9.57 -29.80
N GLU A 1065 2.44 9.94 -30.76
CA GLU A 1065 3.90 9.93 -30.62
C GLU A 1065 4.49 11.30 -31.02
N PRO A 1066 5.46 11.86 -30.27
CA PRO A 1066 6.06 13.16 -30.58
C PRO A 1066 6.73 13.25 -31.96
N ALA A 1067 7.23 12.12 -32.48
CA ALA A 1067 7.88 12.08 -33.78
C ALA A 1067 6.95 12.47 -34.94
N GLU A 1068 5.63 12.27 -34.78
CA GLU A 1068 4.62 12.62 -35.79
C GLU A 1068 4.65 14.11 -36.16
N LEU A 1069 5.00 14.99 -35.21
CA LEU A 1069 5.06 16.44 -35.40
C LEU A 1069 6.12 16.88 -36.41
N SER A 1070 7.21 16.11 -36.54
CA SER A 1070 8.28 16.37 -37.51
C SER A 1070 8.20 15.48 -38.75
N TYR A 1071 7.33 14.47 -38.73
CA TYR A 1071 7.17 13.50 -39.82
C TYR A 1071 6.32 14.06 -40.96
N TYR A 1072 5.16 14.62 -40.66
CA TYR A 1072 4.25 15.10 -41.70
C TYR A 1072 4.73 16.39 -42.35
N MET A 1073 4.55 16.50 -43.67
CA MET A 1073 4.80 17.72 -44.43
C MET A 1073 3.46 18.40 -44.75
N GLY A 1074 3.21 19.55 -44.12
CA GLY A 1074 2.02 20.37 -44.38
C GLY A 1074 0.72 19.91 -43.71
N LEU A 1075 0.77 18.92 -42.82
CA LEU A 1075 -0.35 18.55 -41.95
C LEU A 1075 -0.15 19.20 -40.57
N ASN A 1076 -1.18 19.89 -40.10
CA ASN A 1076 -1.21 20.46 -38.75
C ASN A 1076 -2.06 19.56 -37.84
N LEU A 1077 -1.42 18.98 -36.82
CA LEU A 1077 -2.05 18.07 -35.86
C LEU A 1077 -2.51 18.79 -34.57
N LEU A 1078 -2.34 20.12 -34.48
CA LEU A 1078 -2.70 20.86 -33.28
C LEU A 1078 -4.22 20.76 -33.05
N LYS A 1079 -4.59 20.31 -31.84
CA LYS A 1079 -5.96 20.23 -31.39
C LYS A 1079 -6.32 21.42 -30.52
N GLU A 1080 -5.52 21.67 -29.49
CA GLU A 1080 -5.70 22.77 -28.54
C GLU A 1080 -4.35 23.37 -28.16
N CYS A 1081 -4.33 24.67 -27.88
CA CYS A 1081 -3.14 25.37 -27.41
C CYS A 1081 -3.50 26.20 -26.19
N TYR A 1082 -2.72 26.07 -25.13
CA TYR A 1082 -2.90 26.78 -23.87
C TYR A 1082 -1.75 27.76 -23.67
N VAL A 1083 -2.07 28.96 -23.20
CA VAL A 1083 -1.10 29.99 -22.80
C VAL A 1083 -1.48 30.45 -21.40
N ASP A 1084 -0.54 30.36 -20.46
CA ASP A 1084 -0.77 30.58 -19.03
C ASP A 1084 -1.99 29.79 -18.51
N GLY A 1085 -2.12 28.53 -18.94
CA GLY A 1085 -3.21 27.63 -18.53
C GLY A 1085 -4.57 27.93 -19.17
N VAL A 1086 -4.67 28.96 -20.01
CA VAL A 1086 -5.92 29.35 -20.67
C VAL A 1086 -5.93 28.87 -22.11
N LEU A 1087 -7.02 28.20 -22.52
CA LEU A 1087 -7.22 27.77 -23.89
C LEU A 1087 -7.28 28.98 -24.84
N ARG A 1088 -6.36 29.05 -25.79
CA ARG A 1088 -6.30 30.10 -26.81
C ARG A 1088 -7.37 29.83 -27.89
N LYS A 1089 -8.31 30.78 -28.03
CA LYS A 1089 -9.46 30.71 -28.94
C LYS A 1089 -9.13 31.07 -30.39
#